data_AF-A0A7E4ZXP7-F1
#
_entry.id   AF-A0A7E4ZXP7-F1
#
_cell.length_a   1.000
_cell.length_b   1.000
_cell.length_c   1.000
_cell.angle_alpha   90.00
_cell.angle_beta   90.00
_cell.angle_gamma   90.00
#
_symmetry.space_group_name_H-M   'P 1'
#
loop_
_entity.id
_entity.type
_entity.pdbx_description
1 polymer ?
#
loop_
_entity_poly.entity_id
_entity_poly.type
_entity_poly.pdbx_seq_one_letter_code
_entity_poly.pdbx_strand_id
1 'polypeptide(L)'
;MFYDANCRNRLTMKTVFPNLRILLYLCLHTKKSSLRSRNKKTTLCVFFTLRSSVVFLCTTLCVVFLIRIFLCVAAVSVLFLVVVHTNSLNNDAKVNRADSIVLGRDVLARNRILNPIVVPEEVKPVRVEIAPKPNDAIVLPPPERPAAPVAGNPNNNLDFEDDNTNAKKANGAEADADTIGGGNGAKDVDIYAKSVETVTSKDPEESNKGVVAGPDDTDAVKRDQIREMLRFSWQGYKNYSWGANELRPVSKGIHSQNIFGGSKMAATIVDGADSLYIMGLTKEYEEARDFIRDKFDIKLADGSLSVFETTIRFIGGLLTLYAMTGDEFYKTKAVGIADVLMPAFNTTTGIAKSLVDPVRGTASNYPWAQGGSSVLAEFGSLHLEFAYLSHITGDRKYLDKVKTIRDVLDKAEKPRGLYPNYINPSTGKFTAEHVSLGAMGDSFYEYLIKSYILTNKTDSQALKMHVGASEAIQANMLFTSKSGLKYLAELRNLNTPEHKMGHLACFVPGMFALESVNEANSTRKATLLQLAEDLANTCHESYIRTKTHIGPEMFYFNDYDDATSKRGENGYVLRPEVLEGFFYLWRLTGNQKYKDWIWDAVLAIEKYCKAPAGYSGIRDVNSDKPNQDDVQQSFFLAETLKYAYLAFDDEAWPLDKYVFNTEAHPFPIWQPDPVTGL
;
A
#
# COMPACT_ATOMS: atom_id res chain seq x y z
N MET A 1 -8.35 -45.33 20.11
CA MET A 1 -8.61 -46.64 20.77
C MET A 1 -7.79 -46.66 22.05
N PHE A 2 -8.30 -47.21 23.16
CA PHE A 2 -7.60 -47.41 24.45
C PHE A 2 -7.19 -46.08 25.20
N TYR A 3 -7.48 -45.79 26.48
CA TYR A 3 -7.84 -46.55 27.72
C TYR A 3 -6.80 -47.63 28.10
N ASP A 4 -6.27 -47.78 29.32
CA ASP A 4 -6.35 -47.08 30.62
C ASP A 4 -4.97 -47.33 31.31
N ALA A 5 -4.54 -46.91 32.50
CA ALA A 5 -5.11 -46.30 33.71
C ALA A 5 -3.94 -45.66 34.51
N ASN A 6 -3.95 -45.28 35.80
CA ASN A 6 -4.94 -45.22 36.88
C ASN A 6 -4.41 -44.26 37.97
N CYS A 7 -5.19 -43.28 38.44
CA CYS A 7 -5.09 -42.85 39.85
C CYS A 7 -6.36 -42.14 40.28
N ARG A 8 -7.00 -42.64 41.35
CA ARG A 8 -8.31 -42.16 41.80
C ARG A 8 -8.14 -41.19 42.98
N ASN A 9 -8.84 -40.06 42.93
CA ASN A 9 -9.35 -39.44 44.15
C ASN A 9 -10.74 -38.83 43.88
N ARG A 10 -11.71 -39.13 44.75
CA ARG A 10 -13.10 -38.72 44.60
C ARG A 10 -13.39 -37.48 45.43
N LEU A 11 -13.70 -36.37 44.77
CA LEU A 11 -14.48 -35.27 45.35
C LEU A 11 -15.79 -35.15 44.56
N THR A 12 -16.91 -35.27 45.26
CA THR A 12 -18.24 -35.50 44.64
C THR A 12 -18.98 -34.19 44.35
N MET A 13 -19.30 -33.96 43.07
CA MET A 13 -20.27 -32.92 42.69
C MET A 13 -21.67 -33.26 43.21
N LYS A 14 -22.04 -32.76 44.41
CA LYS A 14 -23.41 -32.90 44.95
C LYS A 14 -23.97 -31.68 45.70
N THR A 15 -23.23 -30.57 45.81
CA THR A 15 -23.57 -29.43 46.69
C THR A 15 -23.90 -28.10 45.98
N VAL A 16 -23.75 -27.98 44.66
CA VAL A 16 -23.82 -26.67 43.96
C VAL A 16 -25.19 -26.36 43.31
N PHE A 17 -26.05 -27.36 43.10
CA PHE A 17 -27.26 -27.21 42.26
C PHE A 17 -28.62 -26.83 42.90
N PRO A 18 -28.79 -26.55 44.22
CA PRO A 18 -30.10 -26.07 44.72
C PRO A 18 -30.50 -24.67 44.20
N ASN A 19 -29.57 -23.70 44.26
CA ASN A 19 -29.91 -22.27 44.23
C ASN A 19 -30.28 -21.75 42.83
N LEU A 20 -29.78 -22.37 41.76
CA LEU A 20 -30.00 -21.89 40.40
C LEU A 20 -31.47 -22.05 39.95
N ARG A 21 -32.17 -23.08 40.43
CA ARG A 21 -33.61 -23.29 40.14
C ARG A 21 -34.48 -22.22 40.78
N ILE A 22 -34.13 -21.74 41.99
CA ILE A 22 -34.90 -20.72 42.72
C ILE A 22 -34.82 -19.37 41.99
N LEU A 23 -33.64 -18.97 41.50
CA LEU A 23 -33.46 -17.73 40.73
C LEU A 23 -34.28 -17.72 39.44
N LEU A 24 -34.28 -18.82 38.66
CA LEU A 24 -35.08 -18.90 37.44
C LEU A 24 -36.59 -18.83 37.74
N TYR A 25 -37.06 -19.48 38.82
CA TYR A 25 -38.47 -19.48 39.18
C TYR A 25 -38.97 -18.07 39.54
N LEU A 26 -38.18 -17.31 40.31
CA LEU A 26 -38.49 -15.92 40.66
C LEU A 26 -38.51 -15.00 39.42
N CYS A 27 -37.54 -15.13 38.51
CA CYS A 27 -37.51 -14.34 37.27
C CYS A 27 -38.69 -14.63 36.33
N LEU A 28 -39.21 -15.86 36.33
CA LEU A 28 -40.35 -16.24 35.48
C LEU A 28 -41.71 -15.80 36.07
N HIS A 29 -41.85 -15.71 37.39
CA HIS A 29 -43.10 -15.25 38.01
C HIS A 29 -43.27 -13.72 38.05
N THR A 30 -42.19 -12.93 38.19
CA THR A 30 -42.28 -11.46 38.15
C THR A 30 -42.79 -10.93 36.79
N LYS A 31 -42.60 -11.67 35.71
CA LYS A 31 -43.13 -11.32 34.38
C LYS A 31 -44.65 -11.50 34.24
N LYS A 32 -45.32 -12.23 35.15
CA LYS A 32 -46.74 -12.60 35.03
C LYS A 32 -47.70 -11.77 35.90
N SER A 33 -47.20 -11.04 36.89
CA SER A 33 -48.01 -10.19 37.79
C SER A 33 -48.13 -8.72 37.35
N SER A 34 -47.24 -8.22 36.49
CA SER A 34 -47.18 -6.80 36.11
C SER A 34 -48.31 -6.30 35.17
N LEU A 35 -49.25 -7.16 34.77
CA LEU A 35 -50.36 -6.81 33.87
C LEU A 35 -51.59 -6.19 34.58
N ARG A 36 -51.56 -6.00 35.91
CA ARG A 36 -52.61 -5.31 36.68
C ARG A 36 -52.04 -4.34 37.73
N SER A 37 -51.52 -3.20 37.30
CA SER A 37 -51.39 -2.00 38.17
C SER A 37 -51.30 -0.71 37.35
N ARG A 38 -52.10 0.31 37.70
CA ARG A 38 -52.07 1.65 37.10
C ARG A 38 -51.24 2.63 37.95
N ASN A 39 -49.92 2.48 37.99
CA ASN A 39 -49.03 3.59 38.35
C ASN A 39 -47.59 3.38 37.87
N LYS A 40 -47.10 4.25 36.96
CA LYS A 40 -45.81 4.04 36.27
C LYS A 40 -44.56 4.51 37.04
N LYS A 41 -44.68 5.39 38.06
CA LYS A 41 -43.51 6.00 38.71
C LYS A 41 -42.83 5.09 39.75
N THR A 42 -43.59 4.36 40.58
CA THR A 42 -43.02 3.55 41.68
C THR A 42 -42.24 2.33 41.18
N THR A 43 -42.75 1.64 40.15
CA THR A 43 -42.16 0.40 39.61
C THR A 43 -40.75 0.61 39.03
N LEU A 44 -40.47 1.78 38.46
CA LEU A 44 -39.19 2.08 37.81
C LEU A 44 -38.04 2.19 38.84
N CYS A 45 -38.32 2.77 40.01
CA CYS A 45 -37.32 2.97 41.06
C CYS A 45 -36.85 1.62 41.65
N VAL A 46 -37.80 0.73 41.96
CA VAL A 46 -37.49 -0.63 42.47
C VAL A 46 -36.67 -1.44 41.46
N PHE A 47 -36.94 -1.30 40.17
CA PHE A 47 -36.19 -1.97 39.10
C PHE A 47 -34.73 -1.51 39.00
N PHE A 48 -34.45 -0.22 39.20
CA PHE A 48 -33.07 0.28 39.18
C PHE A 48 -32.24 -0.23 40.36
N THR A 49 -32.76 -0.14 41.59
CA THR A 49 -32.04 -0.58 42.80
C THR A 49 -31.68 -2.07 42.75
N LEU A 50 -32.63 -2.93 42.37
CA LEU A 50 -32.40 -4.38 42.24
C LEU A 50 -31.36 -4.71 41.14
N ARG A 51 -31.40 -4.00 40.00
CA ARG A 51 -30.46 -4.25 38.89
C ARG A 51 -29.03 -3.88 39.28
N SER A 52 -28.83 -2.76 39.99
CA SER A 52 -27.51 -2.36 40.50
C SER A 52 -26.93 -3.37 41.48
N SER A 53 -27.72 -3.86 42.46
CA SER A 53 -27.24 -4.84 43.45
C SER A 53 -26.83 -6.18 42.81
N VAL A 54 -27.56 -6.67 41.81
CA VAL A 54 -27.22 -7.91 41.11
C VAL A 54 -25.94 -7.75 40.27
N VAL A 55 -25.78 -6.62 39.56
CA VAL A 55 -24.56 -6.34 38.79
C VAL A 55 -23.35 -6.27 39.73
N PHE A 56 -23.46 -5.56 40.86
CA PHE A 56 -22.38 -5.44 41.83
C PHE A 56 -21.94 -6.82 42.36
N LEU A 57 -22.90 -7.67 42.75
CA LEU A 57 -22.61 -9.02 43.26
C LEU A 57 -21.96 -9.91 42.19
N CYS A 58 -22.41 -9.86 40.93
CA CYS A 58 -21.79 -10.58 39.83
C CYS A 58 -20.37 -10.11 39.55
N THR A 59 -20.11 -8.79 39.53
CA THR A 59 -18.75 -8.26 39.34
C THR A 59 -17.81 -8.65 40.48
N THR A 60 -18.26 -8.60 41.75
CA THR A 60 -17.45 -9.06 42.89
C THR A 60 -17.11 -10.54 42.79
N LEU A 61 -18.07 -11.39 42.40
CA LEU A 61 -17.82 -12.83 42.21
C LEU A 61 -16.86 -13.12 41.05
N CYS A 62 -16.97 -12.39 39.93
CA CYS A 62 -16.00 -12.48 38.83
C CYS A 62 -14.58 -12.07 39.27
N VAL A 63 -14.43 -10.98 40.03
CA VAL A 63 -13.11 -10.54 40.54
C VAL A 63 -12.51 -11.58 41.47
N VAL A 64 -13.28 -12.16 42.41
CA VAL A 64 -12.80 -13.23 43.29
C VAL A 64 -12.41 -14.50 42.52
N PHE A 65 -13.14 -14.82 41.44
CA PHE A 65 -12.81 -15.95 40.56
C PHE A 65 -11.51 -15.72 39.76
N LEU A 66 -11.34 -14.52 39.19
CA LEU A 66 -10.12 -14.11 38.47
C LEU A 66 -8.89 -14.10 39.39
N ILE A 67 -9.02 -13.59 40.62
CA ILE A 67 -7.93 -13.63 41.63
C ILE A 67 -7.53 -15.08 41.93
N ARG A 68 -8.48 -16.01 42.06
CA ARG A 68 -8.17 -17.43 42.26
C ARG A 68 -7.47 -18.07 41.06
N ILE A 69 -7.87 -17.72 39.83
CA ILE A 69 -7.15 -18.17 38.61
C ILE A 69 -5.72 -17.63 38.62
N PHE A 70 -5.53 -16.33 38.91
CA PHE A 70 -4.22 -15.70 38.91
C PHE A 70 -3.27 -16.31 39.95
N LEU A 71 -3.78 -16.63 41.15
CA LEU A 71 -3.03 -17.33 42.19
C LEU A 71 -2.67 -18.78 41.78
N CYS A 72 -3.56 -19.50 41.10
CA CYS A 72 -3.25 -20.81 40.55
C CYS A 72 -2.17 -20.75 39.46
N VAL A 73 -2.25 -19.79 38.53
CA VAL A 73 -1.23 -19.59 37.48
C VAL A 73 0.12 -19.26 38.11
N ALA A 74 0.17 -18.32 39.07
CA ALA A 74 1.40 -17.97 39.78
C ALA A 74 2.02 -19.17 40.51
N ALA A 75 1.21 -20.01 41.17
CA ALA A 75 1.68 -21.23 41.83
C ALA A 75 2.27 -22.25 40.82
N VAL A 76 1.66 -22.40 39.64
CA VAL A 76 2.18 -23.26 38.57
C VAL A 76 3.49 -22.69 38.00
N SER A 77 3.59 -21.38 37.78
CA SER A 77 4.83 -20.73 37.32
C SER A 77 5.99 -20.91 38.32
N VAL A 78 5.72 -20.80 39.63
CA VAL A 78 6.72 -21.05 40.68
C VAL A 78 7.16 -22.52 40.67
N LEU A 79 6.24 -23.48 40.54
CA LEU A 79 6.60 -24.90 40.37
C LEU A 79 7.48 -25.13 39.14
N PHE A 80 7.13 -24.50 38.01
CA PHE A 80 7.88 -24.65 36.76
C PHE A 80 9.30 -24.09 36.88
N LEU A 81 9.47 -22.94 37.52
CA LEU A 81 10.80 -22.37 37.83
C LEU A 81 11.64 -23.29 38.72
N VAL A 82 11.05 -23.89 39.76
CA VAL A 82 11.75 -24.86 40.64
C VAL A 82 12.19 -26.10 39.85
N VAL A 83 11.35 -26.62 38.95
CA VAL A 83 11.69 -27.76 38.07
C VAL A 83 12.79 -27.41 37.07
N VAL A 84 12.77 -26.22 36.48
CA VAL A 84 13.85 -25.76 35.58
C VAL A 84 15.17 -25.59 36.35
N HIS A 85 15.15 -24.98 37.54
CA HIS A 85 16.36 -24.72 38.32
C HIS A 85 17.01 -26.02 38.84
N THR A 86 16.20 -26.98 39.30
CA THR A 86 16.68 -28.30 39.72
C THR A 86 17.20 -29.17 38.56
N ASN A 87 16.69 -28.98 37.34
CA ASN A 87 17.25 -29.61 36.15
C ASN A 87 18.57 -28.96 35.69
N SER A 88 18.74 -27.64 35.83
CA SER A 88 20.01 -26.96 35.53
C SER A 88 21.14 -27.51 36.41
N LEU A 89 20.94 -27.50 37.73
CA LEU A 89 21.94 -27.96 38.71
C LEU A 89 22.36 -29.43 38.50
N ASN A 90 21.46 -30.28 38.00
CA ASN A 90 21.76 -31.68 37.63
C ASN A 90 22.56 -31.83 36.33
N ASN A 91 22.54 -30.85 35.44
CA ASN A 91 23.37 -30.83 34.23
C ASN A 91 24.76 -30.23 34.52
N ASP A 92 24.82 -29.14 35.28
CA ASP A 92 26.09 -28.52 35.71
C ASP A 92 26.97 -29.51 36.50
N ALA A 93 26.35 -30.36 37.33
CA ALA A 93 27.00 -31.46 38.04
C ALA A 93 27.53 -32.61 37.14
N LYS A 94 27.11 -32.68 35.87
CA LYS A 94 27.62 -33.66 34.88
C LYS A 94 28.74 -33.09 34.02
N VAL A 95 28.63 -31.83 33.58
CA VAL A 95 29.65 -31.17 32.74
C VAL A 95 30.99 -31.08 33.49
N ASN A 96 30.97 -30.65 34.76
CA ASN A 96 32.15 -30.56 35.64
C ASN A 96 32.85 -31.90 35.92
N ARG A 97 32.37 -33.03 35.36
CA ARG A 97 33.01 -34.35 35.45
C ARG A 97 33.67 -34.83 34.14
N ALA A 98 33.52 -34.09 33.04
CA ALA A 98 34.17 -34.38 31.76
C ALA A 98 35.52 -33.64 31.62
N ASP A 99 35.54 -32.35 31.98
CA ASP A 99 36.64 -31.43 31.64
C ASP A 99 37.91 -31.55 32.52
N SER A 100 38.03 -32.65 33.30
CA SER A 100 39.21 -32.92 34.15
C SER A 100 40.17 -33.97 33.57
N ILE A 101 39.94 -34.43 32.33
CA ILE A 101 40.82 -35.33 31.59
C ILE A 101 41.06 -34.72 30.19
N VAL A 102 42.32 -34.77 29.71
CA VAL A 102 42.81 -34.11 28.48
C VAL A 102 42.92 -32.58 28.57
N LEU A 103 44.00 -32.10 29.22
CA LEU A 103 44.92 -31.13 28.59
C LEU A 103 46.20 -31.00 29.42
N GLY A 104 47.35 -31.30 28.81
CA GLY A 104 48.66 -31.15 29.44
C GLY A 104 49.78 -31.52 28.48
N ARG A 105 50.76 -30.62 28.35
CA ARG A 105 51.86 -30.63 27.35
C ARG A 105 51.40 -30.28 25.92
N ASP A 106 52.15 -29.53 25.10
CA ASP A 106 53.49 -28.96 25.28
C ASP A 106 53.58 -27.48 24.86
N VAL A 107 54.75 -26.85 25.10
CA VAL A 107 54.94 -25.39 25.11
C VAL A 107 56.23 -24.96 24.39
N LEU A 108 56.16 -23.81 23.70
CA LEU A 108 57.24 -22.92 23.21
C LEU A 108 58.02 -23.21 21.90
N ALA A 109 58.22 -22.08 21.18
CA ALA A 109 59.39 -21.63 20.40
C ALA A 109 59.59 -22.02 18.92
N ARG A 110 59.45 -21.02 18.02
CA ARG A 110 60.59 -20.35 17.32
C ARG A 110 60.16 -19.01 16.67
N ASN A 111 61.09 -18.28 16.04
CA ASN A 111 61.02 -16.82 15.90
C ASN A 111 61.76 -16.29 14.64
N ARG A 112 61.26 -15.19 14.00
CA ARG A 112 61.83 -14.43 12.85
C ARG A 112 61.80 -15.20 11.49
N ILE A 113 61.76 -14.57 10.29
CA ILE A 113 62.55 -13.45 9.72
C ILE A 113 61.68 -12.47 8.88
N LEU A 114 62.19 -11.26 8.61
CA LEU A 114 61.61 -10.19 7.75
C LEU A 114 62.47 -9.94 6.50
N ASN A 115 61.86 -9.56 5.34
CA ASN A 115 62.25 -8.43 4.46
C ASN A 115 61.35 -8.28 3.20
N PRO A 116 61.36 -7.14 2.46
CA PRO A 116 60.08 -6.56 1.97
C PRO A 116 60.02 -6.02 0.51
N ILE A 117 58.83 -5.49 0.15
CA ILE A 117 58.50 -4.46 -0.88
C ILE A 117 58.75 -4.76 -2.37
N VAL A 118 57.67 -4.68 -3.17
CA VAL A 118 57.58 -3.99 -4.49
C VAL A 118 56.18 -3.37 -4.62
N VAL A 119 56.05 -2.18 -5.24
CA VAL A 119 54.78 -1.53 -5.63
C VAL A 119 54.92 -0.91 -7.03
N PRO A 120 53.96 -1.05 -7.97
CA PRO A 120 53.99 -0.38 -9.28
C PRO A 120 53.34 1.02 -9.28
N GLU A 121 53.60 1.81 -10.33
CA GLU A 121 53.38 3.26 -10.38
C GLU A 121 52.01 3.76 -10.91
N GLU A 122 51.76 5.05 -10.70
CA GLU A 122 50.64 5.84 -11.25
C GLU A 122 50.77 6.09 -12.76
N VAL A 123 49.64 6.23 -13.46
CA VAL A 123 49.60 6.63 -14.88
C VAL A 123 49.12 8.08 -15.02
N LYS A 124 49.87 8.91 -15.76
CA LYS A 124 49.53 10.31 -16.02
C LYS A 124 48.56 10.47 -17.20
N PRO A 125 47.57 11.38 -17.13
CA PRO A 125 46.63 11.62 -18.23
C PRO A 125 47.27 12.38 -19.40
N VAL A 126 46.76 12.13 -20.61
CA VAL A 126 47.18 12.81 -21.85
C VAL A 126 46.39 14.10 -22.05
N ARG A 127 47.07 15.13 -22.58
CA ARG A 127 46.51 16.45 -22.89
C ARG A 127 45.99 16.51 -24.32
N VAL A 128 44.78 17.00 -24.53
CA VAL A 128 44.20 17.29 -25.86
C VAL A 128 43.88 18.78 -25.94
N GLU A 129 43.96 19.36 -27.14
CA GLU A 129 43.89 20.81 -27.38
C GLU A 129 42.46 21.32 -27.62
N ILE A 130 42.28 22.65 -27.52
CA ILE A 130 40.97 23.33 -27.59
C ILE A 130 40.86 24.12 -28.89
N ALA A 131 39.73 23.99 -29.57
CA ALA A 131 39.29 24.82 -30.70
C ALA A 131 37.87 25.40 -30.42
N PRO A 132 37.42 26.47 -31.11
CA PRO A 132 36.53 27.46 -30.50
C PRO A 132 35.01 27.20 -30.58
N LYS A 133 34.29 27.98 -29.76
CA LYS A 133 32.83 28.05 -29.60
C LYS A 133 32.04 28.36 -30.89
N PRO A 134 30.80 27.84 -30.96
CA PRO A 134 29.60 28.60 -31.31
C PRO A 134 28.86 29.11 -30.06
N ASN A 135 27.93 30.06 -30.22
CA ASN A 135 27.15 30.66 -29.13
C ASN A 135 25.77 30.00 -28.93
N ASP A 136 25.08 30.48 -27.89
CA ASP A 136 23.63 30.48 -27.67
C ASP A 136 22.97 29.11 -27.39
N ALA A 137 22.62 28.91 -26.12
CA ALA A 137 21.83 27.78 -25.67
C ALA A 137 20.36 27.95 -26.08
N ILE A 138 19.79 26.96 -26.77
CA ILE A 138 18.37 26.92 -27.10
C ILE A 138 17.59 26.58 -25.82
N VAL A 139 17.05 27.62 -25.17
CA VAL A 139 15.98 27.45 -24.19
C VAL A 139 14.72 27.09 -24.96
N LEU A 140 14.21 25.87 -24.76
CA LEU A 140 12.88 25.51 -25.23
C LEU A 140 11.85 26.35 -24.46
N PRO A 141 10.97 27.12 -25.13
CA PRO A 141 9.95 27.89 -24.44
C PRO A 141 8.89 26.95 -23.83
N PRO A 142 8.26 27.32 -22.70
CA PRO A 142 7.09 26.61 -22.20
C PRO A 142 5.94 26.71 -23.21
N PRO A 143 5.01 25.73 -23.24
CA PRO A 143 3.84 25.79 -24.12
C PRO A 143 3.02 27.06 -23.87
N GLU A 144 2.54 27.69 -24.95
CA GLU A 144 1.87 28.99 -24.87
C GLU A 144 0.57 28.93 -24.06
N ARG A 145 0.37 29.91 -23.19
CA ARG A 145 -0.90 30.08 -22.47
C ARG A 145 -1.99 30.50 -23.46
N PRO A 146 -3.20 29.89 -23.42
CA PRO A 146 -4.36 30.41 -24.12
C PRO A 146 -4.59 31.88 -23.74
N ALA A 147 -4.73 32.74 -24.75
CA ALA A 147 -4.84 34.18 -24.53
C ALA A 147 -6.14 34.53 -23.77
N ALA A 148 -6.02 35.24 -22.66
CA ALA A 148 -7.17 35.81 -21.97
C ALA A 148 -7.86 36.87 -22.87
N PRO A 149 -9.20 36.93 -22.91
CA PRO A 149 -9.90 37.90 -23.75
C PRO A 149 -9.60 39.33 -23.29
N VAL A 150 -9.22 40.19 -24.24
CA VAL A 150 -8.83 41.58 -23.98
C VAL A 150 -10.02 42.39 -23.48
N ALA A 151 -9.83 43.13 -22.39
CA ALA A 151 -10.86 44.01 -21.84
C ALA A 151 -11.15 45.19 -22.79
N GLY A 152 -12.40 45.29 -23.26
CA GLY A 152 -12.88 46.43 -24.04
C GLY A 152 -13.11 47.66 -23.17
N ASN A 153 -12.62 48.82 -23.62
CA ASN A 153 -12.83 50.11 -22.96
C ASN A 153 -14.29 50.57 -23.10
N PRO A 154 -15.01 50.95 -22.02
CA PRO A 154 -16.42 51.32 -22.11
C PRO A 154 -16.63 52.74 -22.64
N ASN A 155 -17.39 52.88 -23.72
CA ASN A 155 -18.23 54.05 -24.01
C ASN A 155 -19.04 53.85 -25.31
N ASN A 156 -20.35 53.58 -25.18
CA ASN A 156 -21.41 54.34 -25.86
C ASN A 156 -22.79 53.81 -25.43
N ASN A 157 -23.74 54.73 -25.29
CA ASN A 157 -25.13 54.41 -25.00
C ASN A 157 -25.82 53.76 -26.20
N LEU A 158 -26.83 52.93 -25.92
CA LEU A 158 -28.15 53.03 -26.56
C LEU A 158 -29.19 52.41 -25.62
N ASP A 159 -30.40 52.98 -25.60
CA ASP A 159 -31.43 52.73 -24.59
C ASP A 159 -32.43 51.62 -24.97
N PHE A 160 -33.48 51.46 -24.15
CA PHE A 160 -34.67 50.60 -24.32
C PHE A 160 -34.46 49.10 -24.01
N GLU A 161 -35.32 48.41 -23.24
CA GLU A 161 -36.52 48.86 -22.52
C GLU A 161 -36.79 47.96 -21.29
N ASP A 162 -37.39 48.51 -20.24
CA ASP A 162 -37.91 47.74 -19.09
C ASP A 162 -39.25 47.10 -19.46
N ASP A 163 -39.48 45.84 -19.08
CA ASP A 163 -40.80 45.46 -18.56
C ASP A 163 -40.69 44.38 -17.46
N ASN A 164 -41.71 44.33 -16.62
CA ASN A 164 -41.66 43.84 -15.25
C ASN A 164 -42.86 42.95 -14.97
N THR A 165 -42.66 41.75 -14.40
CA THR A 165 -43.71 41.20 -13.54
C THR A 165 -43.22 40.24 -12.45
N ASN A 166 -43.68 40.54 -11.23
CA ASN A 166 -43.47 39.78 -10.01
C ASN A 166 -44.20 38.43 -10.02
N ALA A 167 -43.62 37.44 -9.35
CA ALA A 167 -44.37 36.50 -8.51
C ALA A 167 -43.55 36.11 -7.26
N LYS A 168 -44.20 36.03 -6.09
CA LYS A 168 -43.62 35.57 -4.81
C LYS A 168 -44.59 34.62 -4.11
N LYS A 169 -44.07 33.85 -3.14
CA LYS A 169 -44.79 33.02 -2.12
C LYS A 169 -45.31 31.65 -2.64
N ALA A 170 -45.46 30.62 -1.79
CA ALA A 170 -44.84 30.30 -0.48
C ALA A 170 -45.19 28.86 -0.04
N ASN A 171 -44.43 28.33 0.92
CA ASN A 171 -44.80 27.35 1.96
C ASN A 171 -45.69 26.12 1.64
N GLY A 172 -45.09 24.93 1.72
CA GLY A 172 -45.22 24.10 2.94
C GLY A 172 -46.11 22.84 2.94
N ALA A 173 -46.03 22.15 4.09
CA ALA A 173 -46.80 20.98 4.57
C ALA A 173 -46.38 19.56 4.11
N GLU A 174 -46.47 18.63 5.07
CA GLU A 174 -46.25 17.19 4.96
C GLU A 174 -47.57 16.43 4.66
N ALA A 175 -47.49 15.21 4.15
CA ALA A 175 -48.50 14.16 4.37
C ALA A 175 -47.96 12.75 4.08
N ASP A 176 -47.94 11.89 5.10
CA ASP A 176 -47.90 10.43 4.91
C ASP A 176 -49.32 9.92 4.61
N ALA A 177 -49.45 8.92 3.71
CA ALA A 177 -50.66 8.11 3.56
C ALA A 177 -50.30 6.72 3.00
N ASP A 178 -51.04 5.68 3.43
CA ASP A 178 -50.58 4.29 3.37
C ASP A 178 -51.56 3.33 2.65
N THR A 179 -51.00 2.33 1.96
CA THR A 179 -51.64 1.14 1.35
C THR A 179 -52.88 1.24 0.43
N ILE A 180 -52.88 0.49 -0.69
CA ILE A 180 -53.72 -0.72 -0.97
C ILE A 180 -53.76 -1.03 -2.48
N GLY A 181 -53.67 -2.33 -2.84
CA GLY A 181 -54.34 -2.88 -4.03
C GLY A 181 -53.46 -3.11 -5.28
N GLY A 182 -53.34 -4.38 -5.70
CA GLY A 182 -52.70 -4.75 -6.98
C GLY A 182 -53.73 -5.14 -8.06
N GLY A 183 -53.31 -5.12 -9.32
CA GLY A 183 -54.14 -5.55 -10.46
C GLY A 183 -53.35 -5.60 -11.77
N ASN A 184 -53.47 -6.71 -12.50
CA ASN A 184 -52.72 -7.00 -13.73
C ASN A 184 -53.05 -6.03 -14.89
N GLY A 185 -52.07 -5.75 -15.76
CA GLY A 185 -52.33 -5.14 -17.07
C GLY A 185 -51.07 -4.67 -17.78
N ALA A 186 -50.46 -5.51 -18.62
CA ALA A 186 -49.34 -5.10 -19.46
C ALA A 186 -49.80 -4.32 -20.70
N LYS A 187 -49.03 -3.30 -21.11
CA LYS A 187 -48.92 -2.83 -22.50
C LYS A 187 -47.67 -1.97 -22.72
N ASP A 188 -47.05 -2.20 -23.88
CA ASP A 188 -46.31 -1.26 -24.73
C ASP A 188 -45.26 -0.33 -24.09
N VAL A 189 -43.97 -0.68 -24.22
CA VAL A 189 -43.02 0.03 -25.12
C VAL A 189 -41.96 -0.97 -25.58
N ASP A 190 -41.97 -1.32 -26.87
CA ASP A 190 -40.81 -1.88 -27.59
C ASP A 190 -39.85 -0.74 -27.98
N ILE A 191 -38.54 -1.03 -28.07
CA ILE A 191 -37.66 -0.68 -29.22
C ILE A 191 -36.20 -1.11 -28.96
N TYR A 192 -35.50 -1.52 -30.04
CA TYR A 192 -34.10 -2.00 -30.12
C TYR A 192 -33.75 -3.35 -29.46
N ALA A 193 -34.13 -4.44 -30.16
CA ALA A 193 -33.41 -5.71 -30.11
C ALA A 193 -33.15 -6.25 -31.54
N LYS A 194 -31.89 -6.14 -32.01
CA LYS A 194 -31.27 -6.89 -33.13
C LYS A 194 -29.76 -6.89 -32.88
N SER A 195 -29.01 -7.98 -33.08
CA SER A 195 -29.38 -9.32 -33.54
C SER A 195 -28.45 -10.37 -32.91
N VAL A 196 -29.00 -11.51 -32.52
CA VAL A 196 -28.23 -12.69 -32.07
C VAL A 196 -28.53 -13.83 -33.04
N GLU A 197 -27.52 -14.33 -33.74
CA GLU A 197 -27.58 -15.61 -34.44
C GLU A 197 -26.72 -16.63 -33.71
N THR A 198 -27.29 -17.81 -33.47
CA THR A 198 -26.64 -18.92 -32.77
C THR A 198 -25.88 -19.80 -33.76
N VAL A 199 -24.59 -20.00 -33.54
CA VAL A 199 -23.79 -21.04 -34.22
C VAL A 199 -23.39 -22.12 -33.21
N THR A 200 -23.54 -23.38 -33.59
CA THR A 200 -23.30 -24.54 -32.73
C THR A 200 -21.83 -24.96 -32.68
N SER A 201 -21.43 -25.52 -31.54
CA SER A 201 -20.05 -25.95 -31.23
C SER A 201 -19.53 -27.10 -32.08
N LYS A 202 -18.25 -27.05 -32.45
CA LYS A 202 -17.41 -28.25 -32.66
C LYS A 202 -15.90 -27.95 -32.57
N ASP A 203 -15.28 -28.54 -31.56
CA ASP A 203 -13.87 -28.96 -31.39
C ASP A 203 -12.70 -27.96 -31.64
N PRO A 204 -11.52 -28.14 -31.00
CA PRO A 204 -10.58 -27.05 -30.78
C PRO A 204 -9.17 -27.26 -31.34
N GLU A 205 -8.82 -26.58 -32.43
CA GLU A 205 -7.43 -26.26 -32.82
C GLU A 205 -7.43 -25.04 -33.77
N GLU A 206 -6.28 -24.37 -33.93
CA GLU A 206 -6.07 -23.13 -34.72
C GLU A 206 -6.93 -21.88 -34.40
N SER A 207 -6.41 -20.98 -33.56
CA SER A 207 -6.77 -19.55 -33.64
C SER A 207 -5.68 -18.57 -33.16
N ASN A 208 -4.40 -18.85 -33.43
CA ASN A 208 -3.36 -17.81 -33.35
C ASN A 208 -3.44 -16.88 -34.58
N LYS A 209 -4.39 -15.94 -34.55
CA LYS A 209 -4.53 -14.84 -35.50
C LYS A 209 -4.79 -13.56 -34.72
N GLY A 210 -3.91 -12.57 -34.87
CA GLY A 210 -4.02 -11.30 -34.15
C GLY A 210 -5.34 -10.59 -34.42
N VAL A 211 -5.86 -9.91 -33.40
CA VAL A 211 -7.02 -9.03 -33.52
C VAL A 211 -6.67 -7.94 -34.54
N VAL A 212 -7.46 -7.83 -35.60
CA VAL A 212 -7.32 -6.74 -36.56
C VAL A 212 -7.87 -5.48 -35.90
N ALA A 213 -6.97 -4.58 -35.50
CA ALA A 213 -7.31 -3.29 -34.91
C ALA A 213 -8.37 -2.57 -35.77
N GLY A 214 -9.49 -2.20 -35.14
CA GLY A 214 -10.50 -1.36 -35.76
C GLY A 214 -9.98 0.08 -35.96
N PRO A 215 -10.65 0.91 -36.77
CA PRO A 215 -10.27 2.32 -36.93
C PRO A 215 -10.28 3.12 -35.61
N ASP A 216 -11.01 2.63 -34.60
CA ASP A 216 -11.10 3.22 -33.26
C ASP A 216 -10.03 2.70 -32.26
N ASP A 217 -9.20 1.72 -32.63
CA ASP A 217 -8.33 0.97 -31.70
C ASP A 217 -6.90 1.58 -31.53
N THR A 218 -6.79 2.90 -31.67
CA THR A 218 -5.49 3.61 -31.57
C THR A 218 -5.10 3.94 -30.13
N ASP A 219 -3.80 4.05 -29.86
CA ASP A 219 -3.26 4.47 -28.56
C ASP A 219 -3.85 5.81 -28.09
N ALA A 220 -4.10 6.75 -29.02
CA ALA A 220 -4.76 8.02 -28.72
C ALA A 220 -6.18 7.83 -28.15
N VAL A 221 -6.98 6.92 -28.71
CA VAL A 221 -8.33 6.61 -28.21
C VAL A 221 -8.25 5.90 -26.84
N LYS A 222 -7.30 4.98 -26.67
CA LYS A 222 -7.05 4.28 -25.39
C LYS A 222 -6.70 5.27 -24.27
N ARG A 223 -5.75 6.16 -24.54
CA ARG A 223 -5.33 7.26 -23.67
C ARG A 223 -6.47 8.22 -23.34
N ASP A 224 -7.28 8.59 -24.32
CA ASP A 224 -8.40 9.53 -24.15
C ASP A 224 -9.55 8.91 -23.34
N GLN A 225 -9.81 7.61 -23.49
CA GLN A 225 -10.73 6.85 -22.61
C GLN A 225 -10.23 6.84 -21.16
N ILE A 226 -8.93 6.57 -20.93
CA ILE A 226 -8.33 6.57 -19.58
C ILE A 226 -8.39 7.98 -18.95
N ARG A 227 -8.19 9.05 -19.73
CA ARG A 227 -8.41 10.44 -19.30
C ARG A 227 -9.85 10.69 -18.85
N GLU A 228 -10.84 10.13 -19.56
CA GLU A 228 -12.25 10.22 -19.14
C GLU A 228 -12.56 9.39 -17.90
N MET A 229 -11.92 8.23 -17.72
CA MET A 229 -12.01 7.46 -16.47
C MET A 229 -11.50 8.28 -15.27
N LEU A 230 -10.38 9.00 -15.42
CA LEU A 230 -9.88 9.92 -14.39
C LEU A 230 -10.85 11.08 -14.15
N ARG A 231 -11.34 11.72 -15.20
CA ARG A 231 -12.31 12.82 -15.12
C ARG A 231 -13.58 12.40 -14.38
N PHE A 232 -14.14 11.23 -14.70
CA PHE A 232 -15.32 10.67 -14.04
C PHE A 232 -15.06 10.39 -12.54
N SER A 233 -13.91 9.78 -12.22
CA SER A 233 -13.47 9.50 -10.84
C SER A 233 -13.33 10.78 -10.01
N TRP A 234 -12.77 11.83 -10.62
CA TRP A 234 -12.55 13.13 -10.00
C TRP A 234 -13.85 13.93 -9.80
N GLN A 235 -14.72 13.97 -10.82
CA GLN A 235 -16.05 14.59 -10.70
C GLN A 235 -16.89 13.88 -9.62
N GLY A 236 -16.82 12.56 -9.54
CA GLY A 236 -17.40 11.76 -8.47
C GLY A 236 -16.91 12.19 -7.09
N TYR A 237 -15.59 12.21 -6.90
CA TYR A 237 -14.95 12.65 -5.65
C TYR A 237 -15.36 14.09 -5.28
N LYS A 238 -15.29 15.02 -6.23
CA LYS A 238 -15.64 16.43 -6.04
C LYS A 238 -17.11 16.64 -5.67
N ASN A 239 -18.03 15.86 -6.24
CA ASN A 239 -19.46 16.01 -5.97
C ASN A 239 -19.90 15.45 -4.60
N TYR A 240 -19.17 14.49 -4.02
CA TYR A 240 -19.61 13.73 -2.85
C TYR A 240 -18.60 13.61 -1.70
N SER A 241 -17.35 14.07 -1.87
CA SER A 241 -16.25 13.91 -0.90
C SER A 241 -15.17 14.99 -0.95
N TRP A 242 -15.42 16.14 -1.59
CA TRP A 242 -14.42 17.21 -1.76
C TRP A 242 -13.80 17.68 -0.42
N GLY A 243 -12.47 17.62 -0.33
CA GLY A 243 -11.71 17.97 0.87
C GLY A 243 -11.71 16.89 1.97
N ALA A 244 -12.39 15.76 1.76
CA ALA A 244 -12.22 14.55 2.55
C ALA A 244 -11.20 13.61 1.91
N ASN A 245 -10.72 12.60 2.63
CA ASN A 245 -9.62 11.76 2.12
C ASN A 245 -9.99 10.99 0.85
N GLU A 246 -11.08 10.21 0.87
CA GLU A 246 -11.42 9.27 -0.19
C GLU A 246 -12.95 9.21 -0.40
N LEU A 247 -13.40 8.56 -1.47
CA LEU A 247 -14.81 8.54 -1.89
C LEU A 247 -15.45 7.16 -1.68
N ARG A 248 -16.76 7.16 -1.38
CA ARG A 248 -17.66 6.01 -1.51
C ARG A 248 -18.52 6.16 -2.77
N PRO A 249 -18.17 5.52 -3.91
CA PRO A 249 -18.75 5.82 -5.22
C PRO A 249 -20.12 5.15 -5.44
N VAL A 250 -20.53 4.21 -4.58
CA VAL A 250 -21.84 3.56 -4.62
C VAL A 250 -22.82 4.26 -3.69
N SER A 251 -22.43 4.49 -2.42
CA SER A 251 -23.27 5.20 -1.44
C SER A 251 -23.22 6.73 -1.54
N LYS A 252 -22.33 7.29 -2.37
CA LYS A 252 -22.17 8.72 -2.64
C LYS A 252 -21.87 9.53 -1.37
N GLY A 253 -20.89 9.05 -0.61
CA GLY A 253 -20.44 9.66 0.64
C GLY A 253 -18.93 9.55 0.86
N ILE A 254 -18.48 9.97 2.04
CA ILE A 254 -17.04 10.04 2.38
C ILE A 254 -16.50 8.68 2.81
N HIS A 255 -15.30 8.33 2.31
CA HIS A 255 -14.41 7.35 2.92
C HIS A 255 -13.22 8.04 3.59
N SER A 256 -12.72 7.44 4.66
CA SER A 256 -11.47 7.86 5.30
C SER A 256 -10.92 6.70 6.11
N GLN A 257 -9.67 6.35 5.82
CA GLN A 257 -8.90 5.40 6.61
C GLN A 257 -8.25 6.12 7.80
N ASN A 258 -7.88 5.38 8.85
CA ASN A 258 -7.26 5.96 10.05
C ASN A 258 -5.81 6.43 9.81
N ILE A 259 -5.14 5.87 8.80
CA ILE A 259 -3.74 6.17 8.44
C ILE A 259 -3.49 7.62 8.03
N PHE A 260 -4.51 8.32 7.53
CA PHE A 260 -4.39 9.69 7.02
C PHE A 260 -4.49 10.77 8.12
N GLY A 261 -4.43 10.42 9.41
CA GLY A 261 -4.45 11.41 10.49
C GLY A 261 -5.77 12.16 10.66
N GLY A 262 -6.89 11.65 10.15
CA GLY A 262 -8.20 12.29 10.28
C GLY A 262 -8.86 12.60 8.93
N SER A 263 -10.17 12.79 8.91
CA SER A 263 -10.98 12.79 7.67
C SER A 263 -10.82 14.01 6.77
N LYS A 264 -10.11 15.06 7.22
CA LYS A 264 -9.99 16.37 6.56
C LYS A 264 -8.68 16.59 5.81
N MET A 265 -7.82 15.56 5.73
CA MET A 265 -6.50 15.70 5.13
C MET A 265 -6.52 15.72 3.59
N ALA A 266 -7.64 15.34 2.96
CA ALA A 266 -7.87 15.46 1.53
C ALA A 266 -6.91 14.65 0.63
N ALA A 267 -6.56 13.42 1.04
CA ALA A 267 -5.69 12.49 0.31
C ALA A 267 -5.90 12.52 -1.22
N THR A 268 -7.08 12.16 -1.74
CA THR A 268 -7.35 12.15 -3.20
C THR A 268 -7.06 13.48 -3.92
N ILE A 269 -7.13 14.65 -3.26
CA ILE A 269 -6.76 15.93 -3.89
C ILE A 269 -5.24 16.04 -4.08
N VAL A 270 -4.44 15.61 -3.11
CA VAL A 270 -2.97 15.70 -3.18
C VAL A 270 -2.41 14.57 -4.06
N ASP A 271 -2.94 13.35 -3.87
CA ASP A 271 -2.56 12.10 -4.55
C ASP A 271 -2.93 12.14 -6.04
N GLY A 272 -4.12 12.63 -6.38
CA GLY A 272 -4.61 12.67 -7.76
C GLY A 272 -4.18 13.89 -8.58
N ALA A 273 -3.63 14.94 -7.96
CA ALA A 273 -3.41 16.22 -8.65
C ALA A 273 -2.32 16.17 -9.73
N ASP A 274 -1.29 15.34 -9.59
CA ASP A 274 -0.29 15.17 -10.64
C ASP A 274 -0.84 14.39 -11.83
N SER A 275 -1.68 13.37 -11.63
CA SER A 275 -2.44 12.71 -12.69
C SER A 275 -3.31 13.68 -13.50
N LEU A 276 -4.00 14.62 -12.83
CA LEU A 276 -4.79 15.65 -13.52
C LEU A 276 -3.90 16.54 -14.41
N TYR A 277 -2.70 16.90 -13.94
CA TYR A 277 -1.72 17.67 -14.70
C TYR A 277 -1.18 16.86 -15.90
N ILE A 278 -0.68 15.65 -15.65
CA ILE A 278 -0.11 14.72 -16.65
C ILE A 278 -1.11 14.45 -17.79
N MET A 279 -2.38 14.24 -17.46
CA MET A 279 -3.41 13.94 -18.47
C MET A 279 -4.06 15.18 -19.10
N GLY A 280 -3.56 16.39 -18.81
CA GLY A 280 -4.08 17.63 -19.41
C GLY A 280 -5.49 18.02 -18.94
N LEU A 281 -5.92 17.56 -17.77
CA LEU A 281 -7.17 17.95 -17.12
C LEU A 281 -6.98 19.29 -16.38
N THR A 282 -6.59 20.33 -17.13
CA THR A 282 -6.11 21.60 -16.58
C THR A 282 -7.09 22.24 -15.59
N LYS A 283 -8.39 22.26 -15.90
CA LYS A 283 -9.40 22.87 -15.02
C LYS A 283 -9.50 22.13 -13.69
N GLU A 284 -9.61 20.80 -13.75
CA GLU A 284 -9.65 19.94 -12.59
C GLU A 284 -8.36 20.05 -11.75
N TYR A 285 -7.20 20.15 -12.41
CA TYR A 285 -5.91 20.43 -11.77
C TYR A 285 -5.87 21.81 -11.09
N GLU A 286 -6.38 22.88 -11.73
CA GLU A 286 -6.40 24.22 -11.11
C GLU A 286 -7.28 24.26 -9.86
N GLU A 287 -8.41 23.55 -9.86
CA GLU A 287 -9.27 23.38 -8.68
C GLU A 287 -8.53 22.63 -7.55
N ALA A 288 -7.69 21.64 -7.88
CA ALA A 288 -6.85 20.92 -6.92
C ALA A 288 -5.71 21.81 -6.38
N ARG A 289 -4.94 22.46 -7.26
CA ARG A 289 -3.86 23.42 -6.96
C ARG A 289 -4.34 24.48 -5.97
N ASP A 290 -5.47 25.11 -6.26
CA ASP A 290 -6.03 26.18 -5.44
C ASP A 290 -6.54 25.67 -4.08
N PHE A 291 -7.06 24.44 -3.99
CA PHE A 291 -7.36 23.80 -2.70
C PHE A 291 -6.09 23.52 -1.89
N ILE A 292 -5.05 22.94 -2.51
CA ILE A 292 -3.78 22.61 -1.84
C ILE A 292 -3.10 23.89 -1.32
N ARG A 293 -3.15 24.98 -2.10
CA ARG A 293 -2.65 26.30 -1.73
C ARG A 293 -3.46 26.89 -0.56
N ASP A 294 -4.77 27.02 -0.71
CA ASP A 294 -5.61 27.91 0.11
C ASP A 294 -6.44 27.20 1.20
N LYS A 295 -6.45 25.86 1.26
CA LYS A 295 -7.30 25.08 2.19
C LYS A 295 -6.54 23.98 2.93
N PHE A 296 -5.62 23.27 2.27
CA PHE A 296 -4.84 22.21 2.90
C PHE A 296 -3.77 22.75 3.87
N ASP A 297 -3.72 22.21 5.10
CA ASP A 297 -2.64 22.39 6.07
C ASP A 297 -2.51 21.09 6.87
N ILE A 298 -1.28 20.61 7.12
CA ILE A 298 -1.01 19.41 7.93
C ILE A 298 -1.61 19.50 9.35
N LYS A 299 -1.85 20.73 9.85
CA LYS A 299 -2.54 21.00 11.12
C LYS A 299 -4.03 20.62 11.13
N LEU A 300 -4.60 20.23 9.99
CA LEU A 300 -5.97 19.69 9.90
C LEU A 300 -6.06 18.23 10.38
N ALA A 301 -4.93 17.54 10.56
CA ALA A 301 -4.87 16.20 11.11
C ALA A 301 -5.30 16.20 12.61
N ASP A 302 -6.39 15.48 12.91
CA ASP A 302 -6.95 15.29 14.26
C ASP A 302 -6.76 13.86 14.82
N GLY A 303 -6.03 13.00 14.10
CA GLY A 303 -5.61 11.65 14.50
C GLY A 303 -4.14 11.34 14.15
N SER A 304 -3.70 10.09 14.38
CA SER A 304 -2.34 9.64 14.04
C SER A 304 -2.13 9.53 12.53
N LEU A 305 -1.04 10.11 12.04
CA LEU A 305 -0.54 9.96 10.67
C LEU A 305 0.30 8.68 10.58
N SER A 306 0.11 7.86 9.53
CA SER A 306 1.11 6.87 9.11
C SER A 306 2.24 7.59 8.39
N VAL A 307 3.48 7.37 8.85
CA VAL A 307 4.68 8.04 8.33
C VAL A 307 4.96 7.64 6.89
N PHE A 308 4.72 6.38 6.54
CA PHE A 308 4.82 5.83 5.20
C PHE A 308 3.79 6.49 4.26
N GLU A 309 2.51 6.27 4.53
CA GLU A 309 1.38 6.76 3.72
C GLU A 309 1.40 8.30 3.56
N THR A 310 1.79 9.02 4.61
CA THR A 310 1.91 10.49 4.55
C THR A 310 3.12 10.94 3.74
N THR A 311 4.19 10.14 3.68
CA THR A 311 5.37 10.44 2.87
C THR A 311 5.10 10.15 1.39
N ILE A 312 4.72 8.92 1.06
CA ILE A 312 4.60 8.46 -0.33
C ILE A 312 3.51 9.23 -1.09
N ARG A 313 2.33 9.45 -0.48
CA ARG A 313 1.19 10.19 -1.08
C ARG A 313 1.39 11.70 -1.02
N PHE A 314 1.44 12.24 0.20
CA PHE A 314 1.38 13.69 0.37
C PHE A 314 2.72 14.38 0.09
N ILE A 315 3.84 13.88 0.63
CA ILE A 315 5.14 14.47 0.31
C ILE A 315 5.48 14.16 -1.17
N GLY A 316 5.20 12.95 -1.66
CA GLY A 316 5.40 12.59 -3.07
C GLY A 316 4.63 13.48 -4.06
N GLY A 317 3.30 13.53 -3.97
CA GLY A 317 2.46 14.34 -4.86
C GLY A 317 2.83 15.83 -4.83
N LEU A 318 3.11 16.40 -3.65
CA LEU A 318 3.56 17.79 -3.53
C LEU A 318 4.96 18.01 -4.15
N LEU A 319 5.92 17.10 -3.94
CA LEU A 319 7.26 17.20 -4.52
C LEU A 319 7.25 17.09 -6.04
N THR A 320 6.45 16.17 -6.59
CA THR A 320 6.24 16.05 -8.03
C THR A 320 5.59 17.30 -8.59
N LEU A 321 4.51 17.81 -7.99
CA LEU A 321 3.85 19.03 -8.47
C LEU A 321 4.78 20.25 -8.46
N TYR A 322 5.65 20.38 -7.44
CA TYR A 322 6.74 21.35 -7.45
C TYR A 322 7.69 21.13 -8.64
N ALA A 323 8.12 19.90 -8.90
CA ALA A 323 8.99 19.58 -10.03
C ALA A 323 8.35 19.85 -11.40
N MET A 324 7.03 19.68 -11.54
CA MET A 324 6.29 19.95 -12.78
C MET A 324 6.07 21.44 -13.05
N THR A 325 5.98 22.27 -12.02
CA THR A 325 5.45 23.65 -12.13
C THR A 325 6.39 24.75 -11.67
N GLY A 326 7.31 24.46 -10.75
CA GLY A 326 8.10 25.46 -10.02
C GLY A 326 7.33 26.22 -8.93
N ASP A 327 6.07 25.89 -8.64
CA ASP A 327 5.25 26.61 -7.65
C ASP A 327 5.75 26.33 -6.21
N GLU A 328 6.53 27.27 -5.66
CA GLU A 328 7.19 27.22 -4.34
C GLU A 328 6.29 26.82 -3.16
N PHE A 329 4.97 27.05 -3.26
CA PHE A 329 4.05 26.68 -2.18
C PHE A 329 3.96 25.15 -2.02
N TYR A 330 4.11 24.36 -3.09
CA TYR A 330 4.12 22.90 -3.02
C TYR A 330 5.29 22.38 -2.17
N LYS A 331 6.52 22.83 -2.47
CA LYS A 331 7.73 22.56 -1.67
C LYS A 331 7.57 23.02 -0.22
N THR A 332 6.98 24.20 -0.01
CA THR A 332 6.71 24.74 1.34
C THR A 332 5.75 23.84 2.14
N LYS A 333 4.70 23.30 1.50
CA LYS A 333 3.77 22.36 2.14
C LYS A 333 4.46 21.01 2.43
N ALA A 334 5.26 20.49 1.48
CA ALA A 334 6.04 19.26 1.66
C ALA A 334 7.03 19.35 2.85
N VAL A 335 7.78 20.46 2.97
CA VAL A 335 8.61 20.78 4.15
C VAL A 335 7.80 20.73 5.43
N GLY A 336 6.63 21.37 5.46
CA GLY A 336 5.75 21.41 6.63
C GLY A 336 5.23 20.04 7.07
N ILE A 337 4.98 19.12 6.13
CA ILE A 337 4.61 17.73 6.44
C ILE A 337 5.83 16.96 6.97
N ALA A 338 6.97 17.03 6.27
CA ALA A 338 8.18 16.31 6.66
C ALA A 338 8.66 16.69 8.07
N ASP A 339 8.59 17.98 8.42
CA ASP A 339 8.95 18.47 9.76
C ASP A 339 7.99 17.95 10.85
N VAL A 340 6.70 17.76 10.54
CA VAL A 340 5.73 17.11 11.44
C VAL A 340 6.04 15.62 11.63
N LEU A 341 6.56 14.93 10.62
CA LEU A 341 6.93 13.51 10.71
C LEU A 341 8.27 13.24 11.44
N MET A 342 9.11 14.26 11.66
CA MET A 342 10.42 14.13 12.33
C MET A 342 10.44 13.33 13.65
N PRO A 343 9.42 13.39 14.54
CA PRO A 343 9.40 12.58 15.77
C PRO A 343 9.44 11.06 15.55
N ALA A 344 9.06 10.58 14.36
CA ALA A 344 9.14 9.16 13.98
C ALA A 344 10.56 8.59 14.12
N PHE A 345 11.57 9.40 13.76
CA PHE A 345 12.98 9.01 13.73
C PHE A 345 13.70 9.22 15.07
N ASN A 346 12.99 9.61 16.13
CA ASN A 346 13.56 9.80 17.46
C ASN A 346 13.56 8.46 18.22
N THR A 347 14.38 7.54 17.73
CA THR A 347 14.59 6.18 18.25
C THR A 347 16.08 5.92 18.46
N THR A 348 16.44 4.90 19.24
CA THR A 348 17.86 4.58 19.57
C THR A 348 18.71 4.31 18.33
N THR A 349 18.09 3.89 17.22
CA THR A 349 18.79 3.53 15.97
C THR A 349 18.55 4.51 14.83
N GLY A 350 17.61 5.45 14.97
CA GLY A 350 17.13 6.29 13.86
C GLY A 350 16.15 5.59 12.90
N ILE A 351 15.87 4.29 13.05
CA ILE A 351 14.76 3.62 12.36
C ILE A 351 13.45 4.33 12.75
N ALA A 352 12.69 4.74 11.74
CA ALA A 352 11.41 5.40 11.93
C ALA A 352 10.38 4.48 12.60
N LYS A 353 9.47 5.07 13.37
CA LYS A 353 8.24 4.40 13.80
C LYS A 353 7.10 4.64 12.80
N SER A 354 6.15 3.71 12.74
CA SER A 354 5.03 3.71 11.79
C SER A 354 4.09 4.93 11.93
N LEU A 355 3.83 5.38 13.15
CA LEU A 355 2.79 6.38 13.44
C LEU A 355 3.37 7.62 14.15
N VAL A 356 2.86 8.80 13.78
CA VAL A 356 3.07 10.07 14.49
C VAL A 356 1.73 10.67 14.88
N ASP A 357 1.61 11.12 16.13
CA ASP A 357 0.56 12.01 16.58
C ASP A 357 1.02 13.47 16.38
N PRO A 358 0.45 14.21 15.41
CA PRO A 358 0.89 15.57 15.08
C PRO A 358 0.51 16.61 16.13
N VAL A 359 -0.49 16.32 16.99
CA VAL A 359 -0.95 17.22 18.05
C VAL A 359 -0.09 17.07 19.31
N ARG A 360 0.39 15.85 19.60
CA ARG A 360 1.25 15.55 20.76
C ARG A 360 2.75 15.56 20.43
N GLY A 361 3.13 15.50 19.15
CA GLY A 361 4.53 15.35 18.73
C GLY A 361 5.15 14.01 19.10
N THR A 362 4.33 12.97 19.31
CA THR A 362 4.77 11.65 19.80
C THR A 362 4.64 10.56 18.75
N ALA A 363 5.62 9.67 18.65
CA ALA A 363 5.63 8.58 17.68
C ALA A 363 5.51 7.18 18.31
N SER A 364 4.78 6.28 17.66
CA SER A 364 4.50 4.89 18.08
C SER A 364 4.52 3.92 16.89
N ASN A 365 4.70 2.63 17.17
CA ASN A 365 4.42 1.56 16.20
C ASN A 365 3.02 0.98 16.46
N TYR A 366 2.47 0.26 15.49
CA TYR A 366 1.13 -0.33 15.63
C TYR A 366 1.04 -1.28 16.83
N PRO A 367 -0.08 -1.31 17.57
CA PRO A 367 -0.28 -2.25 18.69
C PRO A 367 -0.22 -3.73 18.31
N TRP A 368 -0.40 -4.07 17.02
CA TRP A 368 -0.32 -5.43 16.49
C TRP A 368 1.10 -5.82 16.02
N ALA A 369 2.02 -4.86 15.85
CA ALA A 369 3.36 -5.14 15.32
C ALA A 369 4.21 -5.92 16.34
N GLN A 370 4.76 -7.06 15.92
CA GLN A 370 5.44 -8.00 16.81
C GLN A 370 6.59 -7.32 17.58
N GLY A 371 6.54 -7.38 18.92
CA GLY A 371 7.57 -6.78 19.79
C GLY A 371 7.64 -5.25 19.75
N GLY A 372 6.61 -4.57 19.21
CA GLY A 372 6.62 -3.12 19.01
C GLY A 372 7.57 -2.66 17.90
N SER A 373 7.90 -3.55 16.97
CA SER A 373 8.79 -3.29 15.83
C SER A 373 8.15 -2.42 14.75
N SER A 374 8.99 -1.78 13.94
CA SER A 374 8.60 -1.03 12.74
C SER A 374 8.56 -1.96 11.53
N VAL A 375 7.76 -1.63 10.52
CA VAL A 375 7.54 -2.46 9.32
C VAL A 375 8.55 -2.11 8.21
N LEU A 376 9.16 -3.13 7.58
CA LEU A 376 10.28 -2.97 6.63
C LEU A 376 9.97 -2.03 5.47
N ALA A 377 8.84 -2.23 4.78
CA ALA A 377 8.38 -1.32 3.74
C ALA A 377 8.21 0.12 4.28
N GLU A 378 7.48 0.30 5.38
CA GLU A 378 7.12 1.64 5.89
C GLU A 378 8.31 2.55 6.19
N PHE A 379 9.41 2.02 6.74
CA PHE A 379 10.60 2.84 7.00
C PHE A 379 11.65 2.75 5.88
N GLY A 380 11.61 1.73 5.04
CA GLY A 380 12.46 1.59 3.85
C GLY A 380 12.08 2.59 2.75
N SER A 381 10.77 2.77 2.57
CA SER A 381 10.15 3.49 1.45
C SER A 381 9.89 4.97 1.75
N LEU A 382 10.83 5.60 2.46
CA LEU A 382 10.84 7.06 2.74
C LEU A 382 11.96 7.78 1.97
N HIS A 383 12.81 7.03 1.27
CA HIS A 383 14.14 7.48 0.88
C HIS A 383 14.10 8.49 -0.29
N LEU A 384 13.25 8.28 -1.29
CA LEU A 384 13.19 9.11 -2.49
C LEU A 384 12.70 10.52 -2.16
N GLU A 385 11.63 10.61 -1.39
CA GLU A 385 10.97 11.85 -0.95
C GLU A 385 11.90 12.67 -0.07
N PHE A 386 12.50 12.05 0.96
CA PHE A 386 13.38 12.76 1.90
C PHE A 386 14.70 13.15 1.23
N ALA A 387 15.23 12.35 0.30
CA ALA A 387 16.41 12.71 -0.47
C ALA A 387 16.12 13.88 -1.43
N TYR A 388 15.02 13.84 -2.19
CA TYR A 388 14.66 14.90 -3.12
C TYR A 388 14.27 16.19 -2.38
N LEU A 389 13.57 16.10 -1.24
CA LEU A 389 13.27 17.24 -0.36
C LEU A 389 14.55 17.92 0.15
N SER A 390 15.56 17.16 0.60
CA SER A 390 16.88 17.73 0.94
C SER A 390 17.58 18.36 -0.27
N HIS A 391 17.49 17.75 -1.45
CA HIS A 391 18.10 18.27 -2.68
C HIS A 391 17.52 19.63 -3.08
N ILE A 392 16.19 19.81 -3.06
CA ILE A 392 15.52 21.07 -3.49
C ILE A 392 15.45 22.16 -2.41
N THR A 393 15.79 21.85 -1.15
CA THR A 393 15.80 22.82 -0.03
C THR A 393 17.21 23.17 0.45
N GLY A 394 18.20 22.32 0.20
CA GLY A 394 19.53 22.40 0.83
C GLY A 394 19.55 21.94 2.30
N ASP A 395 18.40 21.67 2.92
CA ASP A 395 18.32 21.18 4.30
C ASP A 395 18.58 19.67 4.33
N ARG A 396 19.81 19.29 4.70
CA ARG A 396 20.25 17.89 4.78
C ARG A 396 19.51 17.04 5.80
N LYS A 397 18.74 17.61 6.76
CA LYS A 397 18.17 16.84 7.87
C LYS A 397 17.29 15.66 7.40
N TYR A 398 16.58 15.82 6.28
CA TYR A 398 15.72 14.78 5.71
C TYR A 398 16.55 13.61 5.16
N LEU A 399 17.49 13.87 4.24
CA LEU A 399 18.41 12.88 3.69
C LEU A 399 19.19 12.14 4.78
N ASP A 400 19.66 12.85 5.80
CA ASP A 400 20.45 12.25 6.89
C ASP A 400 19.62 11.27 7.74
N LYS A 401 18.29 11.47 7.89
CA LYS A 401 17.40 10.47 8.50
C LYS A 401 17.33 9.18 7.66
N VAL A 402 17.04 9.28 6.36
CA VAL A 402 16.84 8.10 5.51
C VAL A 402 18.15 7.39 5.15
N LYS A 403 19.29 8.09 5.17
CA LYS A 403 20.62 7.46 5.16
C LYS A 403 20.93 6.72 6.47
N THR A 404 20.56 7.26 7.63
CA THR A 404 20.70 6.52 8.91
C THR A 404 19.95 5.18 8.89
N ILE A 405 18.77 5.13 8.27
CA ILE A 405 18.00 3.89 8.07
C ILE A 405 18.78 2.87 7.20
N ARG A 406 19.29 3.29 6.04
CA ARG A 406 20.11 2.41 5.17
C ARG A 406 21.35 1.90 5.90
N ASP A 407 22.00 2.77 6.67
CA ASP A 407 23.19 2.44 7.45
C ASP A 407 22.94 1.41 8.56
N VAL A 408 21.74 1.38 9.15
CA VAL A 408 21.34 0.32 10.09
C VAL A 408 21.07 -0.98 9.33
N LEU A 409 20.35 -0.94 8.20
CA LEU A 409 19.98 -2.12 7.43
C LEU A 409 21.17 -2.81 6.74
N ASP A 410 22.16 -2.07 6.25
CA ASP A 410 23.37 -2.65 5.64
C ASP A 410 24.22 -3.38 6.71
N LYS A 411 24.25 -2.85 7.94
CA LYS A 411 24.97 -3.44 9.10
C LYS A 411 24.19 -4.53 9.83
N ALA A 412 22.86 -4.60 9.68
CA ALA A 412 22.03 -5.61 10.31
C ALA A 412 22.35 -7.03 9.81
N GLU A 413 22.21 -8.03 10.68
CA GLU A 413 22.28 -9.44 10.28
C GLU A 413 21.10 -9.80 9.38
N LYS A 414 21.36 -10.39 8.22
CA LYS A 414 20.38 -10.68 7.17
C LYS A 414 20.31 -12.20 6.91
N PRO A 415 19.39 -12.93 7.56
CA PRO A 415 19.34 -14.38 7.45
C PRO A 415 19.15 -14.83 5.99
N ARG A 416 20.04 -15.70 5.48
CA ARG A 416 20.09 -16.13 4.07
C ARG A 416 20.22 -14.98 3.05
N GLY A 417 20.65 -13.79 3.48
CA GLY A 417 20.67 -12.56 2.67
C GLY A 417 19.33 -11.81 2.60
N LEU A 418 18.26 -12.35 3.20
CA LEU A 418 16.92 -11.77 3.16
C LEU A 418 16.70 -10.73 4.26
N TYR A 419 15.69 -9.89 4.06
CA TYR A 419 15.27 -8.82 4.98
C TYR A 419 13.89 -9.17 5.56
N PRO A 420 13.78 -9.56 6.85
CA PRO A 420 12.50 -9.81 7.48
C PRO A 420 11.64 -8.55 7.65
N ASN A 421 10.32 -8.71 7.53
CA ASN A 421 9.36 -7.60 7.44
C ASN A 421 9.26 -6.70 8.71
N TYR A 422 9.97 -7.00 9.80
CA TYR A 422 9.87 -6.30 11.09
C TYR A 422 11.23 -6.12 11.77
N ILE A 423 11.59 -4.87 12.11
CA ILE A 423 12.81 -4.52 12.86
C ILE A 423 12.48 -3.77 14.15
N ASN A 424 13.18 -4.05 15.25
CA ASN A 424 12.98 -3.30 16.49
C ASN A 424 13.74 -1.96 16.45
N PRO A 425 13.07 -0.80 16.51
CA PRO A 425 13.73 0.50 16.35
C PRO A 425 14.64 0.90 17.53
N SER A 426 14.59 0.17 18.65
CA SER A 426 15.48 0.40 19.80
C SER A 426 16.76 -0.43 19.75
N THR A 427 16.83 -1.49 18.94
CA THR A 427 17.99 -2.41 18.89
C THR A 427 18.56 -2.67 17.50
N GLY A 428 17.84 -2.32 16.43
CA GLY A 428 18.30 -2.52 15.05
C GLY A 428 18.34 -3.98 14.60
N LYS A 429 17.65 -4.86 15.34
CA LYS A 429 17.55 -6.29 15.03
C LYS A 429 16.17 -6.63 14.49
N PHE A 430 16.12 -7.53 13.50
CA PHE A 430 14.88 -8.11 13.03
C PHE A 430 14.21 -8.94 14.14
N THR A 431 12.88 -8.91 14.21
CA THR A 431 12.10 -9.57 15.29
C THR A 431 11.09 -10.61 14.83
N ALA A 432 10.80 -10.63 13.53
CA ALA A 432 9.95 -11.62 12.89
C ALA A 432 10.80 -12.47 11.95
N GLU A 433 10.35 -13.69 11.69
CA GLU A 433 10.96 -14.62 10.73
C GLU A 433 10.15 -14.70 9.42
N HIS A 434 9.41 -13.62 9.11
CA HIS A 434 8.60 -13.49 7.91
C HIS A 434 9.30 -12.63 6.85
N VAL A 435 9.33 -13.11 5.60
CA VAL A 435 9.83 -12.36 4.43
C VAL A 435 8.78 -12.40 3.33
N SER A 436 8.40 -11.24 2.80
CA SER A 436 7.50 -11.13 1.63
C SER A 436 7.99 -10.07 0.64
N LEU A 437 7.60 -10.24 -0.62
CA LEU A 437 7.67 -9.24 -1.69
C LEU A 437 6.31 -8.56 -1.95
N GLY A 438 5.26 -8.94 -1.22
CA GLY A 438 4.07 -8.13 -1.04
C GLY A 438 4.12 -7.42 0.32
N ALA A 439 2.92 -7.21 0.88
CA ALA A 439 2.67 -6.39 2.06
C ALA A 439 3.75 -6.50 3.15
N MET A 440 4.13 -5.32 3.68
CA MET A 440 5.13 -5.13 4.75
C MET A 440 6.60 -5.29 4.31
N GLY A 441 6.88 -5.71 3.08
CA GLY A 441 8.25 -5.89 2.56
C GLY A 441 8.49 -5.24 1.19
N ASP A 442 7.56 -5.42 0.26
CA ASP A 442 7.47 -4.81 -1.09
C ASP A 442 8.40 -3.62 -1.41
N SER A 443 7.96 -2.40 -1.15
CA SER A 443 8.52 -1.14 -1.65
C SER A 443 9.90 -0.80 -1.07
N PHE A 444 10.32 -1.48 0.02
CA PHE A 444 11.70 -1.34 0.50
C PHE A 444 12.71 -1.78 -0.58
N TYR A 445 12.45 -2.91 -1.25
CA TYR A 445 13.34 -3.48 -2.27
C TYR A 445 13.39 -2.62 -3.54
N GLU A 446 12.22 -2.11 -3.92
CA GLU A 446 11.97 -1.15 -4.99
C GLU A 446 12.78 0.14 -4.79
N TYR A 447 12.73 0.70 -3.58
CA TYR A 447 13.45 1.93 -3.23
C TYR A 447 14.98 1.75 -3.24
N LEU A 448 15.52 0.52 -3.21
CA LEU A 448 16.95 0.29 -3.41
C LEU A 448 17.36 0.64 -4.85
N ILE A 449 16.70 0.07 -5.87
CA ILE A 449 17.03 0.37 -7.27
C ILE A 449 16.57 1.78 -7.68
N LYS A 450 15.39 2.22 -7.24
CA LYS A 450 14.88 3.56 -7.53
C LYS A 450 15.77 4.67 -6.93
N SER A 451 16.37 4.48 -5.75
CA SER A 451 17.32 5.48 -5.18
C SER A 451 18.64 5.56 -5.96
N TYR A 452 19.15 4.42 -6.44
CA TYR A 452 20.33 4.39 -7.32
C TYR A 452 20.06 5.14 -8.63
N ILE A 453 18.89 4.97 -9.24
CA ILE A 453 18.52 5.69 -10.47
C ILE A 453 18.30 7.19 -10.20
N LEU A 454 17.57 7.56 -9.13
CA LEU A 454 17.28 8.96 -8.77
C LEU A 454 18.56 9.78 -8.60
N THR A 455 19.57 9.21 -7.97
CA THR A 455 20.90 9.82 -7.73
C THR A 455 21.82 9.77 -8.96
N ASN A 456 21.26 9.58 -10.17
CA ASN A 456 21.97 9.37 -11.43
C ASN A 456 23.13 8.36 -11.30
N LYS A 457 22.81 7.21 -10.71
CA LYS A 457 23.68 6.04 -10.58
C LYS A 457 24.90 6.25 -9.66
N THR A 458 24.82 7.21 -8.74
CA THR A 458 25.90 7.49 -7.77
C THR A 458 25.73 6.80 -6.40
N ASP A 459 24.51 6.44 -5.98
CA ASP A 459 24.30 5.71 -4.71
C ASP A 459 24.69 4.21 -4.81
N SER A 460 25.99 3.97 -4.64
CA SER A 460 26.56 2.62 -4.58
C SER A 460 26.13 1.80 -3.35
N GLN A 461 25.66 2.43 -2.26
CA GLN A 461 25.10 1.71 -1.11
C GLN A 461 23.75 1.10 -1.50
N ALA A 462 22.90 1.88 -2.19
CA ALA A 462 21.62 1.40 -2.69
C ALA A 462 21.77 0.29 -3.73
N LEU A 463 22.69 0.43 -4.70
CA LEU A 463 22.95 -0.64 -5.68
C LEU A 463 23.44 -1.93 -5.01
N LYS A 464 24.41 -1.83 -4.09
CA LYS A 464 24.93 -2.98 -3.31
C LYS A 464 23.82 -3.69 -2.54
N MET A 465 22.97 -2.94 -1.85
CA MET A 465 21.84 -3.49 -1.11
C MET A 465 20.82 -4.15 -2.04
N HIS A 466 20.52 -3.54 -3.19
CA HIS A 466 19.59 -4.07 -4.18
C HIS A 466 20.08 -5.40 -4.78
N VAL A 467 21.32 -5.42 -5.29
CA VAL A 467 21.95 -6.61 -5.91
C VAL A 467 21.97 -7.79 -4.95
N GLY A 468 22.37 -7.56 -3.69
CA GLY A 468 22.38 -8.61 -2.66
C GLY A 468 20.98 -9.09 -2.25
N ALA A 469 19.98 -8.21 -2.27
CA ALA A 469 18.58 -8.60 -2.05
C ALA A 469 18.03 -9.41 -3.24
N SER A 470 18.24 -8.94 -4.47
CA SER A 470 17.85 -9.60 -5.73
C SER A 470 18.37 -11.04 -5.79
N GLU A 471 19.67 -11.24 -5.53
CA GLU A 471 20.29 -12.58 -5.47
C GLU A 471 19.66 -13.46 -4.39
N ALA A 472 19.42 -12.92 -3.19
CA ALA A 472 18.80 -13.65 -2.10
C ALA A 472 17.32 -14.01 -2.39
N ILE A 473 16.56 -13.14 -3.04
CA ILE A 473 15.17 -13.41 -3.44
C ILE A 473 15.14 -14.52 -4.50
N GLN A 474 15.98 -14.41 -5.54
CA GLN A 474 16.10 -15.45 -6.58
C GLN A 474 16.53 -16.80 -6.01
N ALA A 475 17.47 -16.83 -5.05
CA ALA A 475 17.99 -18.06 -4.46
C ALA A 475 17.07 -18.73 -3.41
N ASN A 476 16.15 -17.99 -2.80
CA ASN A 476 15.37 -18.48 -1.64
C ASN A 476 13.84 -18.41 -1.81
N MET A 477 13.32 -17.60 -2.73
CA MET A 477 11.88 -17.28 -2.84
C MET A 477 11.28 -17.57 -4.23
N LEU A 478 12.11 -17.78 -5.26
CA LEU A 478 11.65 -18.07 -6.62
C LEU A 478 11.30 -19.55 -6.81
N PHE A 479 10.05 -19.81 -7.23
CA PHE A 479 9.54 -21.15 -7.51
C PHE A 479 8.96 -21.24 -8.93
N THR A 480 8.52 -22.44 -9.33
CA THR A 480 7.83 -22.70 -10.59
C THR A 480 6.57 -23.53 -10.32
N SER A 481 5.45 -23.18 -10.93
CA SER A 481 4.14 -23.82 -10.66
C SER A 481 3.93 -25.09 -11.50
N LYS A 482 2.84 -25.81 -11.23
CA LYS A 482 2.44 -27.01 -11.99
C LYS A 482 2.09 -26.72 -13.46
N SER A 483 1.71 -25.48 -13.80
CA SER A 483 1.57 -24.99 -15.18
C SER A 483 2.82 -24.27 -15.72
N GLY A 484 3.94 -24.29 -14.99
CA GLY A 484 5.23 -23.73 -15.43
C GLY A 484 5.45 -22.25 -15.09
N LEU A 485 4.49 -21.58 -14.44
CA LEU A 485 4.58 -20.16 -14.07
C LEU A 485 5.68 -19.90 -13.04
N LYS A 486 6.49 -18.84 -13.22
CA LYS A 486 7.42 -18.36 -12.18
C LYS A 486 6.69 -17.51 -11.16
N TYR A 487 6.95 -17.71 -9.87
CA TYR A 487 6.36 -16.88 -8.83
C TYR A 487 7.30 -16.74 -7.64
N LEU A 488 7.09 -15.68 -6.86
CA LEU A 488 7.79 -15.45 -5.61
C LEU A 488 6.89 -15.85 -4.45
N ALA A 489 7.31 -16.87 -3.70
CA ALA A 489 6.62 -17.31 -2.49
C ALA A 489 7.04 -16.47 -1.28
N GLU A 490 6.11 -16.18 -0.36
CA GLU A 490 6.49 -15.66 0.96
C GLU A 490 7.20 -16.75 1.78
N LEU A 491 8.06 -16.37 2.71
CA LEU A 491 8.70 -17.31 3.64
C LEU A 491 8.25 -17.05 5.08
N ARG A 492 7.67 -18.06 5.72
CA ARG A 492 7.62 -18.16 7.19
C ARG A 492 8.91 -18.80 7.71
N ASN A 493 9.27 -18.50 8.96
CA ASN A 493 10.41 -19.09 9.66
C ASN A 493 11.73 -19.03 8.86
N LEU A 494 11.88 -17.98 8.02
CA LEU A 494 13.00 -17.76 7.08
C LEU A 494 13.25 -18.91 6.07
N ASN A 495 12.40 -19.94 6.01
CA ASN A 495 12.68 -21.16 5.24
C ASN A 495 11.48 -21.96 4.75
N THR A 496 10.28 -21.68 5.24
CA THR A 496 9.06 -22.44 4.93
C THR A 496 8.27 -21.64 3.91
N PRO A 497 8.26 -22.04 2.62
CA PRO A 497 7.56 -21.30 1.58
C PRO A 497 6.04 -21.40 1.76
N GLU A 498 5.38 -20.25 1.75
CA GLU A 498 3.95 -20.17 1.46
C GLU A 498 3.80 -19.97 -0.04
N HIS A 499 3.32 -21.00 -0.74
CA HIS A 499 3.11 -20.97 -2.19
C HIS A 499 1.86 -20.14 -2.56
N LYS A 500 2.00 -18.84 -2.34
CA LYS A 500 1.07 -17.75 -2.60
C LYS A 500 1.87 -16.51 -3.02
N MET A 501 1.24 -15.59 -3.73
CA MET A 501 1.80 -14.29 -4.10
C MET A 501 0.66 -13.26 -4.03
N GLY A 502 0.96 -12.07 -3.52
CA GLY A 502 -0.01 -10.98 -3.43
C GLY A 502 -0.04 -10.14 -4.70
N HIS A 503 -1.15 -9.45 -4.96
CA HIS A 503 -1.27 -8.47 -6.04
C HIS A 503 -0.18 -7.40 -5.94
N LEU A 504 0.09 -6.91 -4.72
CA LEU A 504 1.22 -6.04 -4.37
C LEU A 504 2.55 -6.51 -4.98
N ALA A 505 2.86 -7.80 -4.91
CA ALA A 505 4.13 -8.34 -5.40
C ALA A 505 4.27 -8.30 -6.94
N CYS A 506 3.27 -7.85 -7.68
CA CYS A 506 3.35 -7.61 -9.11
C CYS A 506 4.03 -6.28 -9.51
N PHE A 507 4.51 -5.47 -8.56
CA PHE A 507 5.51 -4.43 -8.85
C PHE A 507 6.87 -5.04 -9.28
N VAL A 508 7.17 -6.25 -8.79
CA VAL A 508 8.51 -6.89 -8.90
C VAL A 508 8.99 -7.11 -10.35
N PRO A 509 8.14 -7.47 -11.34
CA PRO A 509 8.51 -7.41 -12.75
C PRO A 509 9.09 -6.07 -13.19
N GLY A 510 8.50 -4.95 -12.78
CA GLY A 510 9.03 -3.61 -13.05
C GLY A 510 10.38 -3.39 -12.37
N MET A 511 10.51 -3.81 -11.11
CA MET A 511 11.78 -3.75 -10.37
C MET A 511 12.91 -4.55 -11.04
N PHE A 512 12.67 -5.79 -11.49
CA PHE A 512 13.68 -6.60 -12.18
C PHE A 512 13.98 -6.10 -13.60
N ALA A 513 13.01 -5.51 -14.29
CA ALA A 513 13.26 -4.81 -15.55
C ALA A 513 14.17 -3.58 -15.34
N LEU A 514 13.97 -2.82 -14.26
CA LEU A 514 14.85 -1.73 -13.84
C LEU A 514 16.25 -2.22 -13.43
N GLU A 515 16.38 -3.35 -12.72
CA GLU A 515 17.69 -3.97 -12.46
C GLU A 515 18.38 -4.35 -13.78
N SER A 516 17.67 -5.06 -14.67
CA SER A 516 18.17 -5.52 -15.96
C SER A 516 18.72 -4.39 -16.83
N VAL A 517 18.01 -3.27 -16.97
CA VAL A 517 18.51 -2.17 -17.82
C VAL A 517 19.70 -1.41 -17.22
N ASN A 518 19.92 -1.53 -15.91
CA ASN A 518 21.07 -0.96 -15.20
C ASN A 518 22.24 -1.94 -14.99
N GLU A 519 22.05 -3.23 -15.25
CA GLU A 519 23.09 -4.25 -15.18
C GLU A 519 24.11 -4.10 -16.34
N ALA A 520 25.39 -4.18 -16.02
CA ALA A 520 26.51 -4.05 -16.96
C ALA A 520 26.92 -5.40 -17.59
N ASN A 521 26.71 -6.52 -16.89
CA ASN A 521 26.94 -7.86 -17.40
C ASN A 521 25.79 -8.28 -18.33
N SER A 522 26.07 -8.39 -19.64
CA SER A 522 25.06 -8.71 -20.65
C SER A 522 24.31 -10.03 -20.41
N THR A 523 24.95 -11.04 -19.82
CA THR A 523 24.31 -12.32 -19.47
C THR A 523 23.33 -12.13 -18.30
N ARG A 524 23.77 -11.52 -17.20
CA ARG A 524 22.89 -11.25 -16.04
C ARG A 524 21.73 -10.32 -16.43
N LYS A 525 21.98 -9.30 -17.26
CA LYS A 525 20.96 -8.43 -17.85
C LYS A 525 19.86 -9.22 -18.56
N ALA A 526 20.23 -10.17 -19.42
CA ALA A 526 19.29 -11.02 -20.12
C ALA A 526 18.52 -11.96 -19.17
N THR A 527 19.19 -12.54 -18.17
CA THR A 527 18.54 -13.39 -17.15
C THR A 527 17.53 -12.60 -16.30
N LEU A 528 17.87 -11.39 -15.87
CA LEU A 528 16.98 -10.50 -15.11
C LEU A 528 15.76 -10.06 -15.94
N LEU A 529 15.96 -9.79 -17.23
CA LEU A 529 14.84 -9.45 -18.12
C LEU A 529 13.89 -10.63 -18.30
N GLN A 530 14.42 -11.83 -18.55
CA GLN A 530 13.60 -13.04 -18.65
C GLN A 530 12.84 -13.31 -17.34
N LEU A 531 13.46 -13.11 -16.18
CA LEU A 531 12.78 -13.23 -14.88
C LEU A 531 11.65 -12.20 -14.73
N ALA A 532 11.87 -10.96 -15.17
CA ALA A 532 10.83 -9.93 -15.19
C ALA A 532 9.67 -10.30 -16.12
N GLU A 533 9.94 -10.79 -17.33
CA GLU A 533 8.92 -11.25 -18.29
C GLU A 533 8.13 -12.46 -17.74
N ASP A 534 8.82 -13.45 -17.17
CA ASP A 534 8.22 -14.65 -16.58
C ASP A 534 7.28 -14.31 -15.41
N LEU A 535 7.71 -13.41 -14.51
CA LEU A 535 6.89 -12.96 -13.38
C LEU A 535 5.72 -12.08 -13.83
N ALA A 536 5.90 -11.24 -14.85
CA ALA A 536 4.80 -10.48 -15.44
C ALA A 536 3.75 -11.40 -16.09
N ASN A 537 4.18 -12.48 -16.75
CA ASN A 537 3.25 -13.48 -17.29
C ASN A 537 2.41 -14.11 -16.18
N THR A 538 2.99 -14.40 -15.02
CA THR A 538 2.25 -14.92 -13.85
C THR A 538 1.24 -13.92 -13.29
N CYS A 539 1.56 -12.63 -13.28
CA CYS A 539 0.64 -11.56 -12.89
C CYS A 539 -0.49 -11.36 -13.92
N HIS A 540 -0.20 -11.49 -15.21
CA HIS A 540 -1.22 -11.51 -16.27
C HIS A 540 -2.15 -12.73 -16.14
N GLU A 541 -1.59 -13.92 -15.89
CA GLU A 541 -2.34 -15.16 -15.67
C GLU A 541 -3.24 -15.07 -14.42
N SER A 542 -2.84 -14.35 -13.37
CA SER A 542 -3.70 -14.12 -12.20
C SER A 542 -4.89 -13.20 -12.49
N TYR A 543 -4.81 -12.35 -13.52
CA TYR A 543 -5.96 -11.61 -14.07
C TYR A 543 -6.83 -12.54 -14.93
N ILE A 544 -6.30 -13.11 -16.02
CA ILE A 544 -7.11 -13.80 -17.04
C ILE A 544 -7.69 -15.16 -16.60
N ARG A 545 -7.20 -15.75 -15.50
CA ARG A 545 -7.80 -16.96 -14.90
C ARG A 545 -9.06 -16.68 -14.05
N THR A 546 -9.46 -15.41 -13.91
CA THR A 546 -10.66 -14.97 -13.18
C THR A 546 -11.84 -14.68 -14.12
N LYS A 547 -13.07 -14.62 -13.60
CA LYS A 547 -14.23 -14.30 -14.44
C LYS A 547 -14.32 -12.82 -14.81
N THR A 548 -13.75 -11.94 -13.98
CA THR A 548 -13.75 -10.50 -14.23
C THR A 548 -12.59 -10.06 -15.11
N HIS A 549 -11.59 -10.92 -15.37
CA HIS A 549 -10.29 -10.55 -15.94
C HIS A 549 -9.55 -9.50 -15.09
N ILE A 550 -9.66 -9.63 -13.76
CA ILE A 550 -9.03 -8.75 -12.75
C ILE A 550 -8.38 -9.62 -11.69
N GLY A 551 -7.13 -9.33 -11.32
CA GLY A 551 -6.37 -10.14 -10.37
C GLY A 551 -6.89 -10.05 -8.93
N PRO A 552 -6.88 -11.16 -8.17
CA PRO A 552 -7.23 -11.15 -6.75
C PRO A 552 -6.09 -10.58 -5.88
N GLU A 553 -6.43 -10.02 -4.72
CA GLU A 553 -5.50 -9.51 -3.69
C GLU A 553 -4.40 -10.52 -3.32
N MET A 554 -4.75 -11.81 -3.24
CA MET A 554 -3.80 -12.92 -3.10
C MET A 554 -4.14 -14.06 -4.06
N PHE A 555 -3.16 -14.62 -4.76
CA PHE A 555 -3.28 -15.82 -5.58
C PHE A 555 -2.31 -16.93 -5.14
N TYR A 556 -2.67 -18.19 -5.39
CA TYR A 556 -2.02 -19.35 -4.78
C TYR A 556 -1.53 -20.37 -5.82
N PHE A 557 -0.55 -21.17 -5.42
CA PHE A 557 0.14 -22.18 -6.24
C PHE A 557 0.19 -23.51 -5.47
N ASN A 558 -0.91 -24.24 -5.46
CA ASN A 558 -1.09 -25.47 -4.68
C ASN A 558 -1.80 -26.55 -5.54
N ASP A 559 -2.38 -27.59 -4.95
CA ASP A 559 -3.10 -28.63 -5.70
C ASP A 559 -4.33 -28.06 -6.45
N TYR A 560 -5.08 -27.15 -5.82
CA TYR A 560 -6.35 -26.60 -6.31
C TYR A 560 -6.21 -25.30 -7.11
N ASP A 561 -5.23 -24.48 -6.74
CA ASP A 561 -4.98 -23.15 -7.33
C ASP A 561 -3.63 -23.10 -8.06
N ASP A 562 -3.55 -22.26 -9.10
CA ASP A 562 -2.31 -21.97 -9.84
C ASP A 562 -2.49 -20.60 -10.50
N ALA A 563 -1.89 -19.56 -9.94
CA ALA A 563 -2.25 -18.17 -10.19
C ALA A 563 -3.77 -17.90 -10.04
N THR A 564 -4.44 -18.55 -9.07
CA THR A 564 -5.87 -18.34 -8.79
C THR A 564 -6.17 -18.18 -7.30
N SER A 565 -7.34 -17.63 -6.99
CA SER A 565 -7.85 -17.46 -5.62
C SER A 565 -9.28 -17.98 -5.52
N LYS A 566 -9.45 -19.32 -5.61
CA LYS A 566 -10.78 -19.96 -5.59
C LYS A 566 -11.38 -20.08 -4.18
N ARG A 567 -10.55 -19.92 -3.14
CA ARG A 567 -10.90 -20.07 -1.72
C ARG A 567 -10.12 -19.15 -0.77
N GLY A 568 -9.33 -18.22 -1.32
CA GLY A 568 -8.49 -17.29 -0.55
C GLY A 568 -9.01 -15.87 -0.64
N GLU A 569 -8.11 -14.90 -0.52
CA GLU A 569 -8.44 -13.47 -0.62
C GLU A 569 -8.63 -13.08 -2.09
N ASN A 570 -9.90 -13.01 -2.49
CA ASN A 570 -10.37 -12.92 -3.89
C ASN A 570 -11.01 -11.57 -4.26
N GLY A 571 -10.87 -10.54 -3.41
CA GLY A 571 -11.24 -9.18 -3.75
C GLY A 571 -10.16 -8.49 -4.62
N TYR A 572 -10.49 -7.33 -5.17
CA TYR A 572 -9.58 -6.41 -5.84
C TYR A 572 -9.94 -4.98 -5.45
N VAL A 573 -8.98 -4.22 -4.91
CA VAL A 573 -9.22 -2.87 -4.35
C VAL A 573 -8.68 -1.74 -5.24
N LEU A 574 -8.86 -1.85 -6.57
CA LEU A 574 -8.42 -0.85 -7.57
C LEU A 574 -6.89 -0.71 -7.73
N ARG A 575 -6.14 -1.72 -7.31
CA ARG A 575 -4.67 -1.70 -7.23
C ARG A 575 -3.94 -1.51 -8.58
N PRO A 576 -2.76 -0.88 -8.58
CA PRO A 576 -1.99 -0.59 -9.78
C PRO A 576 -0.91 -1.62 -10.15
N GLU A 577 -0.43 -2.45 -9.21
CA GLU A 577 0.96 -2.93 -9.31
C GLU A 577 1.22 -3.85 -10.53
N VAL A 578 0.19 -4.57 -11.01
CA VAL A 578 0.22 -5.32 -12.28
C VAL A 578 0.40 -4.39 -13.49
N LEU A 579 -0.29 -3.25 -13.52
CA LEU A 579 -0.17 -2.25 -14.58
C LEU A 579 1.15 -1.47 -14.47
N GLU A 580 1.69 -1.25 -13.26
CA GLU A 580 3.06 -0.73 -13.08
C GLU A 580 4.08 -1.68 -13.71
N GLY A 581 4.03 -2.97 -13.37
CA GLY A 581 4.93 -3.99 -13.91
C GLY A 581 4.89 -4.07 -15.43
N PHE A 582 3.69 -3.99 -16.02
CA PHE A 582 3.52 -3.94 -17.48
C PHE A 582 3.99 -2.62 -18.10
N PHE A 583 3.80 -1.48 -17.43
CA PHE A 583 4.27 -0.16 -17.89
C PHE A 583 5.79 -0.11 -18.01
N TYR A 584 6.53 -0.57 -16.98
CA TYR A 584 7.99 -0.64 -17.05
C TYR A 584 8.45 -1.61 -18.14
N LEU A 585 7.83 -2.79 -18.24
CA LEU A 585 8.20 -3.76 -19.27
C LEU A 585 7.89 -3.25 -20.69
N TRP A 586 6.78 -2.54 -20.91
CA TRP A 586 6.51 -1.84 -22.16
C TRP A 586 7.64 -0.83 -22.47
N ARG A 587 7.87 0.15 -21.59
CA ARG A 587 8.84 1.24 -21.83
C ARG A 587 10.29 0.77 -21.97
N LEU A 588 10.65 -0.38 -21.39
CA LEU A 588 12.01 -0.92 -21.42
C LEU A 588 12.24 -2.01 -22.49
N THR A 589 11.19 -2.57 -23.10
CA THR A 589 11.32 -3.62 -24.15
C THR A 589 10.70 -3.25 -25.51
N GLY A 590 9.73 -2.33 -25.56
CA GLY A 590 8.91 -2.07 -26.75
C GLY A 590 7.99 -3.24 -27.13
N ASN A 591 7.75 -4.21 -26.24
CA ASN A 591 6.94 -5.39 -26.52
C ASN A 591 5.44 -5.09 -26.33
N GLN A 592 4.72 -4.92 -27.45
CA GLN A 592 3.32 -4.47 -27.51
C GLN A 592 2.35 -5.29 -26.62
N LYS A 593 2.65 -6.57 -26.34
CA LYS A 593 1.83 -7.42 -25.45
C LYS A 593 1.51 -6.76 -24.10
N TYR A 594 2.42 -5.93 -23.57
CA TYR A 594 2.22 -5.25 -22.29
C TYR A 594 1.19 -4.12 -22.37
N LYS A 595 1.12 -3.39 -23.50
CA LYS A 595 0.04 -2.43 -23.78
C LYS A 595 -1.29 -3.13 -23.96
N ASP A 596 -1.30 -4.27 -24.64
CA ASP A 596 -2.51 -5.07 -24.85
C ASP A 596 -3.06 -5.58 -23.50
N TRP A 597 -2.20 -6.11 -22.62
CA TRP A 597 -2.57 -6.55 -21.27
C TRP A 597 -3.03 -5.41 -20.35
N ILE A 598 -2.43 -4.21 -20.47
CA ILE A 598 -2.92 -3.00 -19.78
C ILE A 598 -4.31 -2.62 -20.29
N TRP A 599 -4.56 -2.71 -21.61
CA TRP A 599 -5.86 -2.39 -22.19
C TRP A 599 -6.95 -3.36 -21.77
N ASP A 600 -6.67 -4.67 -21.76
CA ASP A 600 -7.59 -5.69 -21.25
C ASP A 600 -7.95 -5.44 -19.77
N ALA A 601 -6.98 -5.07 -18.94
CA ALA A 601 -7.20 -4.70 -17.55
C ALA A 601 -8.04 -3.40 -17.40
N VAL A 602 -7.80 -2.38 -18.23
CA VAL A 602 -8.59 -1.13 -18.27
C VAL A 602 -10.04 -1.41 -18.66
N LEU A 603 -10.29 -2.24 -19.67
CA LEU A 603 -11.62 -2.66 -20.09
C LEU A 603 -12.34 -3.48 -19.00
N ALA A 604 -11.60 -4.34 -18.28
CA ALA A 604 -12.13 -5.08 -17.15
C ALA A 604 -12.55 -4.17 -15.98
N ILE A 605 -11.71 -3.21 -15.61
CA ILE A 605 -12.00 -2.19 -14.58
C ILE A 605 -13.23 -1.34 -14.98
N GLU A 606 -13.29 -0.87 -16.23
CA GLU A 606 -14.43 -0.11 -16.77
C GLU A 606 -15.75 -0.91 -16.71
N LYS A 607 -15.68 -2.23 -16.89
CA LYS A 607 -16.84 -3.15 -16.90
C LYS A 607 -17.32 -3.56 -15.49
N TYR A 608 -16.41 -3.79 -14.54
CA TYR A 608 -16.74 -4.40 -13.24
C TYR A 608 -16.57 -3.48 -12.03
N CYS A 609 -15.62 -2.53 -12.08
CA CYS A 609 -15.34 -1.61 -10.98
C CYS A 609 -16.12 -0.28 -11.10
N LYS A 610 -16.61 0.09 -12.28
CA LYS A 610 -17.37 1.34 -12.47
C LYS A 610 -18.63 1.38 -11.62
N ALA A 611 -18.88 2.52 -10.99
CA ALA A 611 -19.92 2.76 -10.00
C ALA A 611 -20.67 4.09 -10.29
N PRO A 612 -21.84 4.34 -9.66
CA PRO A 612 -22.70 5.51 -9.97
C PRO A 612 -22.10 6.91 -9.71
N ALA A 613 -20.88 6.98 -9.19
CA ALA A 613 -20.12 8.21 -8.95
C ALA A 613 -18.59 7.98 -8.93
N GLY A 614 -18.04 7.02 -9.68
CA GLY A 614 -16.60 6.74 -9.68
C GLY A 614 -16.30 5.27 -9.94
N TYR A 615 -15.22 4.74 -9.35
CA TYR A 615 -14.86 3.32 -9.40
C TYR A 615 -14.70 2.76 -8.00
N SER A 616 -15.18 1.54 -7.77
CA SER A 616 -15.11 0.83 -6.51
C SER A 616 -14.30 -0.45 -6.67
N GLY A 617 -13.59 -0.86 -5.62
CA GLY A 617 -13.09 -2.23 -5.51
C GLY A 617 -14.24 -3.25 -5.56
N ILE A 618 -13.89 -4.50 -5.87
CA ILE A 618 -14.82 -5.62 -6.00
C ILE A 618 -14.45 -6.74 -5.03
N ARG A 619 -15.46 -7.42 -4.47
CA ARG A 619 -15.29 -8.39 -3.37
C ARG A 619 -15.05 -9.84 -3.81
N ASP A 620 -15.22 -10.16 -5.10
CA ASP A 620 -14.92 -11.48 -5.67
C ASP A 620 -14.71 -11.41 -7.19
N VAL A 621 -13.45 -11.50 -7.63
CA VAL A 621 -13.06 -11.54 -9.06
C VAL A 621 -13.55 -12.79 -9.82
N ASN A 622 -14.04 -13.80 -9.11
CA ASN A 622 -14.60 -15.03 -9.70
C ASN A 622 -16.13 -14.96 -9.88
N SER A 623 -16.76 -13.82 -9.60
CA SER A 623 -18.19 -13.59 -9.83
C SER A 623 -18.43 -12.90 -11.17
N ASP A 624 -19.42 -13.37 -11.93
CA ASP A 624 -19.91 -12.69 -13.14
C ASP A 624 -20.61 -11.35 -12.83
N LYS A 625 -20.99 -11.15 -11.56
CA LYS A 625 -21.61 -9.95 -11.01
C LYS A 625 -21.03 -9.72 -9.60
N PRO A 626 -19.82 -9.13 -9.49
CA PRO A 626 -19.19 -8.93 -8.21
C PRO A 626 -19.95 -7.90 -7.35
N ASN A 627 -19.96 -8.09 -6.03
CA ASN A 627 -20.38 -7.03 -5.12
C ASN A 627 -19.25 -6.01 -4.97
N GLN A 628 -19.55 -4.73 -5.10
CA GLN A 628 -18.59 -3.66 -4.90
C GLN A 628 -18.29 -3.45 -3.39
N ASP A 629 -17.11 -2.89 -3.10
CA ASP A 629 -16.65 -2.63 -1.73
C ASP A 629 -17.14 -1.30 -1.14
N ASP A 630 -17.58 -0.40 -2.01
CA ASP A 630 -17.95 1.00 -1.79
C ASP A 630 -16.77 1.89 -1.31
N VAL A 631 -15.58 1.70 -1.88
CA VAL A 631 -14.41 2.58 -1.72
C VAL A 631 -13.74 2.85 -3.08
N GLN A 632 -13.56 4.13 -3.41
CA GLN A 632 -12.62 4.59 -4.44
C GLN A 632 -11.33 5.01 -3.72
N GLN A 633 -10.32 4.16 -3.81
CA GLN A 633 -8.99 4.39 -3.22
C GLN A 633 -8.31 5.57 -3.91
N SER A 634 -7.53 6.34 -3.14
CA SER A 634 -6.76 7.49 -3.63
C SER A 634 -5.75 7.09 -4.73
N PHE A 635 -5.04 5.97 -4.54
CA PHE A 635 -4.12 5.38 -5.51
C PHE A 635 -4.74 4.97 -6.86
N PHE A 636 -6.07 4.81 -6.97
CA PHE A 636 -6.68 4.55 -8.27
C PHE A 636 -6.48 5.74 -9.24
N LEU A 637 -6.52 6.97 -8.70
CA LEU A 637 -6.28 8.19 -9.46
C LEU A 637 -4.77 8.48 -9.57
N ALA A 638 -4.01 8.28 -8.50
CA ALA A 638 -2.56 8.53 -8.49
C ALA A 638 -1.78 7.54 -9.35
N GLU A 639 -2.14 6.25 -9.35
CA GLU A 639 -1.32 5.17 -9.91
C GLU A 639 -2.00 4.41 -11.04
N THR A 640 -3.14 3.77 -10.77
CA THR A 640 -3.74 2.77 -11.68
C THR A 640 -4.10 3.40 -13.03
N LEU A 641 -4.71 4.59 -13.00
CA LEU A 641 -5.00 5.36 -14.23
C LEU A 641 -3.74 6.05 -14.81
N LYS A 642 -2.74 6.41 -13.98
CA LYS A 642 -1.51 7.07 -14.43
C LYS A 642 -0.62 6.11 -15.23
N TYR A 643 -0.31 4.92 -14.70
CA TYR A 643 0.45 3.90 -15.42
C TYR A 643 -0.30 3.40 -16.66
N ALA A 644 -1.63 3.27 -16.60
CA ALA A 644 -2.45 2.97 -17.77
C ALA A 644 -2.29 4.04 -18.87
N TYR A 645 -2.45 5.33 -18.54
CA TYR A 645 -2.32 6.44 -19.48
C TYR A 645 -0.91 6.50 -20.10
N LEU A 646 0.13 6.36 -19.28
CA LEU A 646 1.53 6.44 -19.71
C LEU A 646 2.00 5.25 -20.55
N ALA A 647 1.25 4.14 -20.59
CA ALA A 647 1.48 3.05 -21.55
C ALA A 647 1.01 3.40 -22.98
N PHE A 648 0.21 4.45 -23.15
CA PHE A 648 -0.30 4.93 -24.45
C PHE A 648 0.18 6.36 -24.77
N ASP A 649 1.27 6.81 -24.14
CA ASP A 649 1.86 8.14 -24.29
C ASP A 649 3.41 8.07 -24.24
N ASP A 650 4.00 7.46 -25.27
CA ASP A 650 5.40 6.97 -25.25
C ASP A 650 6.48 8.06 -25.09
N GLU A 651 6.16 9.32 -25.43
CA GLU A 651 7.07 10.46 -25.25
C GLU A 651 7.00 11.07 -23.84
N ALA A 652 5.88 10.88 -23.12
CA ALA A 652 5.67 11.46 -21.81
C ALA A 652 6.46 10.70 -20.72
N TRP A 653 6.98 11.45 -19.73
CA TRP A 653 7.64 10.96 -18.50
C TRP A 653 8.66 9.82 -18.71
N PRO A 654 9.70 10.04 -19.54
CA PRO A 654 10.64 8.98 -19.90
C PRO A 654 11.57 8.60 -18.74
N LEU A 655 11.88 7.31 -18.65
CA LEU A 655 12.59 6.66 -17.54
C LEU A 655 14.10 6.98 -17.48
N ASP A 656 14.63 7.74 -18.44
CA ASP A 656 15.98 8.31 -18.42
C ASP A 656 16.06 9.65 -17.66
N LYS A 657 14.91 10.27 -17.37
CA LYS A 657 14.79 11.58 -16.70
C LYS A 657 13.99 11.54 -15.40
N TYR A 658 13.13 10.53 -15.21
CA TYR A 658 12.23 10.46 -14.05
C TYR A 658 12.26 9.10 -13.35
N VAL A 659 12.08 9.13 -12.04
CA VAL A 659 11.84 7.96 -11.19
C VAL A 659 10.51 8.17 -10.46
N PHE A 660 9.54 7.30 -10.73
CA PHE A 660 8.27 7.24 -10.02
C PHE A 660 8.49 6.64 -8.64
N ASN A 661 7.96 7.24 -7.57
CA ASN A 661 7.98 6.65 -6.22
C ASN A 661 7.02 5.44 -6.12
N THR A 662 6.78 4.89 -4.91
CA THR A 662 5.82 3.76 -4.72
C THR A 662 4.34 4.18 -4.75
N GLU A 663 4.05 5.42 -5.12
CA GLU A 663 2.70 5.98 -5.30
C GLU A 663 2.59 6.68 -6.68
N ALA A 664 3.36 6.17 -7.65
CA ALA A 664 3.47 6.67 -9.01
C ALA A 664 3.76 8.19 -9.16
N HIS A 665 4.40 8.85 -8.20
CA HIS A 665 4.79 10.26 -8.32
C HIS A 665 6.21 10.40 -8.93
N PRO A 666 6.37 10.92 -10.17
CA PRO A 666 7.69 11.05 -10.81
C PRO A 666 8.53 12.21 -10.22
N PHE A 667 9.69 11.87 -9.65
CA PHE A 667 10.74 12.83 -9.32
C PHE A 667 11.80 12.89 -10.42
N PRO A 668 12.40 14.06 -10.71
CA PRO A 668 13.46 14.19 -11.69
C PRO A 668 14.76 13.53 -11.19
N ILE A 669 15.42 12.76 -12.06
CA ILE A 669 16.76 12.21 -11.84
C ILE A 669 17.75 13.37 -11.74
N TRP A 670 18.59 13.34 -10.71
CA TRP A 670 19.52 14.41 -10.39
C TRP A 670 20.53 14.59 -11.52
N GLN A 671 20.43 15.69 -12.26
CA GLN A 671 21.43 16.04 -13.25
C GLN A 671 22.70 16.47 -12.51
N PRO A 672 23.90 16.02 -12.95
CA PRO A 672 25.15 16.49 -12.35
C PRO A 672 25.23 18.01 -12.48
N ASP A 673 25.62 18.70 -11.40
CA ASP A 673 25.79 20.15 -11.42
C ASP A 673 26.78 20.55 -12.53
N PRO A 674 26.37 21.34 -13.55
CA PRO A 674 27.24 21.70 -14.67
C PRO A 674 28.42 22.61 -14.27
N VAL A 675 28.45 23.10 -13.02
CA VAL A 675 29.55 23.89 -12.44
C VAL A 675 30.48 23.05 -11.56
N THR A 676 29.96 22.11 -10.77
CA THR A 676 30.78 21.31 -9.81
C THR A 676 31.00 19.84 -10.18
N GLY A 677 30.20 19.28 -11.09
CA GLY A 677 30.29 17.89 -11.55
C GLY A 677 29.84 16.84 -10.52
N LEU A 678 29.02 17.26 -9.55
CA LEU A 678 28.47 16.44 -8.45
C LEU A 678 26.98 16.13 -8.65
#